data_AF-A0AAD3CWE4-F1
#
_entry.id   AF-A0AAD3CWE4-F1
#
_cell.length_a   1.000
_cell.length_b   1.000
_cell.length_c   1.000
_cell.angle_alpha   90.00
_cell.angle_beta   90.00
_cell.angle_gamma   90.00
#
_symmetry.space_group_name_H-M   'P 1'
#
loop_
_entity.id
_entity.type
_entity.pdbx_description
1 polymer ?
#
loop_
_entity_poly.entity_id
_entity_poly.type
_entity_poly.pdbx_seq_one_letter_code
_entity_poly.pdbx_strand_id
1 'polypeptide(L)'
;MPTGIPNVPQMLATMQTKTQLAFEYLEIPSYELSKELFLIAYNDVMRALRSTYTFAMTTSRPFIIIITLVSKYVLAALKVIAQCTMSNLIIGLKEAYQQFIFASKWFIEYQKSLPPTAIYLEIAAIGFLIGAYALRRYIRKKKYVERVQTYFKRKKDKVLMKYNLFVDRVAQTSMFVALLLPHVLYILFVSLMKLSLPKVLSYFAHKIPIPFADVISFYYPMLRTILVLHEWQSFGFQSAQDKSSGAETSQSENTSGGMLSLFRRTRKVSEYEKTIEKHSSKEIDKTNTSITRTRLSDKQKLLVETASELLLYWIVYAIICTVTKTMLMLPILSRIFSNYNTKTPKVSSLPWKQKKLSFFGRIKPTYEFLQEIKLIFFIWLCFLPTSLTSIRGSDAKDNTSDKANNSVKDKILSFEKKSASSRKKIKVPSNRPMDIIYGSLAPTITQLISSSSHLFSDTTDEKERRHGIAKSYIASAIAWCSKVLDMMVWTKMISEKTKSWIISTLVDCTDLMPALLTMFMPSYFTSYGCIYAQYLVPSAASSQSYEQIRKKYLTNTEKVEIMFSISRYLKYWIIQGLVSSLLSAFTSILVWIPLSTHITLLLWAYIQNESVTLQFHDALECDLVAFGLLHRHDRHEAIDVNDTVTMKVFQSIKSRVPSNLSAHSSTSSLKNIAKKEKDDKPQNDEIDAGDEPTDEMKMESKDVVQNKNTESDLERHEGEVNDANHIDSMKDEKMMSDSEMKNEHPLTALDKKNQ
;
A
#
# COMPACT_ATOMS: atom_id res chain seq x y z
N MET A 1 24.03 -23.02 67.14
CA MET A 1 23.71 -24.20 66.31
C MET A 1 22.91 -25.16 67.16
N PRO A 2 21.70 -25.54 66.72
CA PRO A 2 21.45 -26.96 66.52
C PRO A 2 20.82 -27.26 65.16
N THR A 3 21.23 -28.41 64.65
CA THR A 3 20.90 -29.09 63.40
C THR A 3 19.55 -29.80 63.48
N GLY A 4 18.73 -29.69 62.44
CA GLY A 4 17.50 -30.49 62.28
C GLY A 4 17.18 -30.70 60.81
N ILE A 5 17.84 -31.68 60.19
CA ILE A 5 17.53 -32.15 58.84
C ILE A 5 16.17 -32.87 58.89
N PRO A 6 15.18 -32.49 58.06
CA PRO A 6 13.89 -33.17 58.03
C PRO A 6 14.04 -34.59 57.48
N ASN A 7 13.34 -35.50 58.14
CA ASN A 7 13.41 -36.94 57.99
C ASN A 7 12.92 -37.37 56.58
N VAL A 8 13.85 -37.68 55.68
CA VAL A 8 13.64 -38.15 54.29
C VAL A 8 12.56 -39.25 54.13
N PRO A 9 12.37 -40.21 55.07
CA PRO A 9 11.32 -41.23 54.94
C PRO A 9 9.90 -40.66 54.86
N GLN A 10 9.65 -39.52 55.52
CA GLN A 10 8.33 -38.91 55.60
C GLN A 10 7.93 -38.20 54.29
N MET A 11 8.93 -37.72 53.55
CA MET A 11 8.75 -37.13 52.22
C MET A 11 8.51 -38.20 51.15
N LEU A 12 9.11 -39.38 51.29
CA LEU A 12 8.92 -40.50 50.36
C LEU A 12 7.50 -41.10 50.49
N ALA A 13 6.99 -41.25 51.71
CA ALA A 13 5.64 -41.74 51.98
C ALA A 13 4.54 -40.81 51.43
N THR A 14 4.77 -39.49 51.47
CA THR A 14 3.84 -38.49 50.92
C THR A 14 3.88 -38.40 49.39
N MET A 15 4.99 -38.77 48.74
CA MET A 15 5.05 -38.88 47.28
C MET A 15 4.39 -40.15 46.75
N GLN A 16 4.53 -41.29 47.44
CA GLN A 16 3.87 -42.55 47.03
C GLN A 16 2.33 -42.46 47.11
N THR A 17 1.80 -41.82 48.14
CA THR A 17 0.34 -41.62 48.28
C THR A 17 -0.23 -40.69 47.22
N LYS A 18 0.48 -39.61 46.86
CA LYS A 18 0.05 -38.69 45.80
C LYS A 18 0.11 -39.30 44.40
N THR A 19 1.06 -40.20 44.16
CA THR A 19 1.17 -40.89 42.86
C THR A 19 0.11 -41.96 42.71
N GLN A 20 -0.25 -42.69 43.77
CA GLN A 20 -1.37 -43.63 43.75
C GLN A 20 -2.72 -42.93 43.49
N LEU A 21 -2.97 -41.79 44.14
CA LEU A 21 -4.17 -40.97 43.89
C LEU A 21 -4.24 -40.44 42.46
N ALA A 22 -3.11 -40.11 41.83
CA ALA A 22 -3.08 -39.67 40.44
C ALA A 22 -3.39 -40.80 39.45
N PHE A 23 -3.00 -42.05 39.77
CA PHE A 23 -3.33 -43.22 38.96
C PHE A 23 -4.79 -43.66 39.13
N GLU A 24 -5.40 -43.42 40.29
CA GLU A 24 -6.80 -43.73 40.55
C GLU A 24 -7.77 -42.76 39.83
N TYR A 25 -7.33 -41.54 39.51
CA TYR A 25 -8.09 -40.56 38.72
C TYR A 25 -7.92 -40.69 37.20
N LEU A 26 -6.95 -41.48 36.73
CA LEU A 26 -6.76 -41.80 35.33
C LEU A 26 -7.43 -43.14 35.05
N GLU A 27 -8.75 -43.13 34.88
CA GLU A 27 -9.49 -44.26 34.30
C GLU A 27 -9.03 -44.44 32.84
N ILE A 28 -7.96 -45.22 32.65
CA ILE A 28 -7.49 -45.60 31.33
C ILE A 28 -8.55 -46.55 30.77
N PRO A 29 -9.27 -46.17 29.69
CA PRO A 29 -10.30 -47.02 29.13
C PRO A 29 -9.68 -48.34 28.69
N SER A 30 -10.39 -49.44 28.95
CA SER A 30 -9.90 -50.77 28.60
C SER A 30 -9.54 -50.83 27.11
N TYR A 31 -8.51 -51.59 26.78
CA TYR A 31 -8.02 -51.72 25.40
C TYR A 31 -9.15 -52.11 24.42
N GLU A 32 -10.09 -52.94 24.88
CA GLU A 32 -11.27 -53.33 24.09
C GLU A 32 -12.21 -52.14 23.79
N LEU A 33 -12.46 -51.25 24.78
CA LEU A 33 -13.25 -50.04 24.56
C LEU A 33 -12.58 -49.11 23.54
N SER A 34 -11.25 -48.98 23.63
CA SER A 34 -10.48 -48.14 22.69
C SER A 34 -10.52 -48.69 21.26
N LYS A 35 -10.48 -50.02 21.11
CA LYS A 35 -10.56 -50.70 19.81
C LYS A 35 -11.95 -50.56 19.18
N GLU A 36 -13.01 -50.67 19.98
CA GLU A 36 -14.38 -50.49 19.54
C GLU A 36 -14.64 -49.05 19.07
N LEU A 37 -14.21 -48.05 19.87
CA LEU A 37 -14.31 -46.63 19.51
C LEU A 37 -13.53 -46.29 18.24
N PHE A 38 -12.36 -46.89 18.03
CA PHE A 38 -11.59 -46.70 16.80
C PHE A 38 -12.31 -47.27 15.57
N LEU A 39 -12.94 -48.44 15.70
CA LEU A 39 -13.63 -49.10 14.60
C LEU A 39 -14.91 -48.34 14.20
N ILE A 40 -15.60 -47.74 15.18
CA ILE A 40 -16.72 -46.82 14.94
C ILE A 40 -16.23 -45.57 14.19
N ALA A 41 -15.16 -44.93 14.67
CA ALA A 41 -14.61 -43.73 14.03
C ALA A 41 -14.15 -44.00 12.59
N TYR A 42 -13.53 -45.16 12.32
CA TYR A 42 -13.12 -45.57 10.98
C TYR A 42 -14.32 -45.72 10.03
N ASN A 43 -15.40 -46.37 10.49
CA ASN A 43 -16.61 -46.55 9.68
C ASN A 43 -17.30 -45.22 9.36
N ASP A 44 -17.31 -44.28 10.30
CA ASP A 44 -17.89 -42.95 10.08
C ASP A 44 -17.09 -42.13 9.05
N VAL A 45 -15.76 -42.22 9.07
CA VAL A 45 -14.90 -41.58 8.07
C VAL A 45 -15.16 -42.14 6.67
N MET A 46 -15.28 -43.46 6.53
CA MET A 46 -15.57 -44.09 5.24
C MET A 46 -16.96 -43.72 4.70
N ARG A 47 -17.94 -43.57 5.60
CA ARG A 47 -19.29 -43.12 5.24
C ARG A 47 -19.30 -41.66 4.78
N ALA A 48 -18.52 -40.80 5.45
CA ALA A 48 -18.35 -39.41 5.06
C ALA A 48 -17.72 -39.28 3.66
N LEU A 49 -16.64 -40.02 3.38
CA LEU A 49 -15.98 -40.00 2.07
C LEU A 49 -16.91 -40.40 0.91
N ARG A 50 -17.73 -41.43 1.12
CA ARG A 50 -18.70 -41.90 0.11
C ARG A 50 -19.80 -40.85 -0.16
N SER A 51 -20.22 -40.14 0.89
CA SER A 51 -21.17 -39.03 0.78
C SER A 51 -20.56 -37.86 -0.02
N THR A 52 -19.32 -37.48 0.28
CA THR A 52 -18.60 -36.40 -0.42
C THR A 52 -18.43 -36.70 -1.92
N TYR A 53 -18.08 -37.93 -2.29
CA TYR A 53 -17.95 -38.32 -3.69
C TYR A 53 -19.29 -38.22 -4.45
N THR A 54 -20.37 -38.70 -3.83
CA THR A 54 -21.71 -38.66 -4.43
C THR A 54 -22.17 -37.22 -4.64
N PHE A 55 -21.89 -36.34 -3.67
CA PHE A 55 -22.15 -34.91 -3.75
C PHE A 55 -21.35 -34.21 -4.87
N ALA A 56 -20.08 -34.55 -5.04
CA ALA A 56 -19.24 -34.00 -6.12
C ALA A 56 -19.76 -34.41 -7.52
N MET A 57 -20.28 -35.63 -7.67
CA MET A 57 -20.84 -36.10 -8.94
C MET A 57 -22.22 -35.51 -9.24
N THR A 58 -23.08 -35.32 -8.25
CA THR A 58 -24.39 -34.66 -8.46
C THR A 58 -24.23 -33.16 -8.74
N THR A 59 -23.25 -32.50 -8.12
CA THR A 59 -23.00 -31.07 -8.35
C THR A 59 -22.37 -30.77 -9.71
N SER A 60 -21.52 -31.66 -10.25
CA SER A 60 -20.83 -31.44 -11.54
C SER A 60 -21.68 -31.74 -12.78
N ARG A 61 -22.70 -32.61 -12.67
CA ARG A 61 -23.56 -33.05 -13.78
C ARG A 61 -24.28 -31.94 -14.58
N PRO A 62 -24.90 -30.91 -13.96
CA PRO A 62 -25.56 -29.84 -14.71
C PRO A 62 -24.59 -29.00 -15.55
N PHE A 63 -23.33 -28.86 -15.12
CA PHE A 63 -22.33 -28.08 -15.86
C PHE A 63 -21.92 -28.74 -17.17
N ILE A 64 -21.82 -30.07 -17.18
CA ILE A 64 -21.52 -30.84 -18.39
C ILE A 64 -22.63 -30.65 -19.44
N ILE A 65 -23.90 -30.65 -19.02
CA ILE A 65 -25.07 -30.47 -19.89
C ILE A 65 -25.09 -29.06 -20.50
N ILE A 66 -24.77 -28.02 -19.71
CA ILE A 66 -24.75 -26.63 -20.18
C ILE A 66 -23.68 -26.43 -21.25
N ILE A 67 -22.47 -26.99 -21.05
CA ILE A 67 -21.38 -26.88 -22.02
C ILE A 67 -21.78 -27.51 -23.37
N THR A 68 -22.44 -28.66 -23.35
CA THR A 68 -22.88 -29.32 -24.58
C THR A 68 -23.96 -28.52 -25.31
N LEU A 69 -24.84 -27.85 -24.58
CA LEU A 69 -25.92 -27.05 -25.15
C LEU A 69 -25.36 -25.78 -25.83
N VAL A 70 -24.45 -25.06 -25.15
CA VAL A 70 -23.85 -23.82 -25.66
C VAL A 70 -23.10 -24.05 -26.97
N SER A 71 -22.35 -25.15 -27.06
CA SER A 71 -21.59 -25.49 -28.27
C SER A 71 -22.49 -25.63 -29.52
N LYS A 72 -23.68 -26.23 -29.37
CA LYS A 72 -24.64 -26.40 -30.49
C LYS A 72 -25.19 -25.07 -31.01
N TYR A 73 -25.49 -24.11 -30.13
CA TYR A 73 -26.05 -22.81 -30.54
C TYR A 73 -25.02 -21.90 -31.22
N VAL A 74 -23.74 -21.98 -30.84
CA VAL A 74 -22.66 -21.22 -31.49
C VAL A 74 -22.50 -21.63 -32.95
N LEU A 75 -22.57 -22.94 -33.25
CA LEU A 75 -22.50 -23.43 -34.63
C LEU A 75 -23.66 -22.93 -35.50
N ALA A 76 -24.87 -22.85 -34.94
CA ALA A 76 -26.04 -22.36 -35.65
C ALA A 76 -25.91 -20.87 -36.02
N ALA A 77 -25.38 -20.04 -35.11
CA ALA A 77 -25.20 -18.61 -35.35
C ALA A 77 -24.18 -18.32 -36.46
N LEU A 78 -23.08 -19.07 -36.50
CA LEU A 78 -22.06 -18.94 -37.55
C LEU A 78 -22.62 -19.23 -38.96
N LYS A 79 -23.57 -20.16 -39.07
CA LYS A 79 -24.22 -20.51 -40.34
C LYS A 79 -25.09 -19.37 -40.89
N VAL A 80 -25.77 -18.61 -40.02
CA VAL A 80 -26.63 -17.48 -40.41
C VAL A 80 -25.80 -16.30 -40.93
N ILE A 81 -24.66 -16.02 -40.30
CA ILE A 81 -23.77 -14.90 -40.69
C ILE A 81 -23.17 -15.12 -42.09
N ALA A 82 -22.83 -16.36 -42.43
CA ALA A 82 -22.32 -16.71 -43.75
C ALA A 82 -23.36 -16.52 -44.87
N GLN A 83 -24.65 -16.68 -44.57
CA GLN A 83 -25.72 -16.52 -45.57
C GLN A 83 -26.03 -15.04 -45.85
N CYS A 84 -26.02 -14.17 -44.85
CA CYS A 84 -26.31 -12.73 -45.04
C CYS A 84 -25.20 -11.95 -45.80
N THR A 85 -23.97 -12.44 -45.80
CA THR A 85 -22.84 -11.73 -46.44
C THR A 85 -22.78 -11.96 -47.95
N MET A 86 -23.20 -13.13 -48.43
CA MET A 86 -23.16 -13.47 -49.85
C MET A 86 -24.25 -12.79 -50.68
N SER A 87 -25.40 -12.46 -50.09
CA SER A 87 -26.51 -11.80 -50.80
C SER A 87 -26.18 -10.36 -51.20
N ASN A 88 -25.50 -9.61 -50.34
CA ASN A 88 -25.19 -8.19 -50.58
C ASN A 88 -24.12 -7.98 -51.67
N LEU A 89 -23.23 -8.96 -51.86
CA LEU A 89 -22.17 -8.89 -52.87
C LEU A 89 -22.70 -9.05 -54.30
N ILE A 90 -23.77 -9.83 -54.48
CA ILE A 90 -24.39 -10.06 -55.78
C ILE A 90 -25.14 -8.81 -56.27
N ILE A 91 -25.75 -8.06 -55.34
CA ILE A 91 -26.50 -6.82 -55.67
C ILE A 91 -25.54 -5.73 -56.17
N GLY A 92 -24.39 -5.52 -55.50
CA GLY A 92 -23.42 -4.50 -55.90
C GLY A 92 -22.77 -4.73 -57.27
N LEU A 93 -22.58 -5.99 -57.68
CA LEU A 93 -22.02 -6.31 -59.00
C LEU A 93 -22.99 -5.99 -60.15
N LYS A 94 -24.29 -6.07 -59.90
CA LYS A 94 -25.33 -5.82 -60.91
C LYS A 94 -25.43 -4.33 -61.27
N GLU A 95 -25.29 -3.44 -60.29
CA GLU A 95 -25.33 -1.99 -60.50
C GLU A 95 -24.10 -1.47 -61.26
N ALA A 96 -22.92 -2.01 -60.97
CA ALA A 96 -21.68 -1.63 -61.67
C ALA A 96 -21.74 -1.97 -63.18
N TYR A 97 -22.36 -3.10 -63.53
CA TYR A 97 -22.50 -3.52 -64.93
C TYR A 97 -23.42 -2.57 -65.73
N GLN A 98 -24.48 -2.05 -65.11
CA GLN A 98 -25.41 -1.14 -65.77
C GLN A 98 -24.76 0.23 -66.07
N GLN A 99 -23.95 0.75 -65.16
CA GLN A 99 -23.22 2.02 -65.37
C GLN A 99 -22.20 1.91 -66.51
N PHE A 100 -21.56 0.75 -66.65
CA PHE A 100 -20.62 0.49 -67.74
C PHE A 100 -21.30 0.50 -69.12
N ILE A 101 -22.47 -0.15 -69.24
CA ILE A 101 -23.24 -0.16 -70.49
C ILE A 101 -23.65 1.27 -70.89
N PHE A 102 -24.12 2.08 -69.93
CA PHE A 102 -24.51 3.45 -70.19
C PHE A 102 -23.37 4.30 -70.74
N ALA A 103 -22.19 4.24 -70.11
CA ALA A 103 -20.99 4.96 -70.56
C ALA A 103 -20.53 4.53 -71.96
N SER A 104 -20.63 3.24 -72.28
CA SER A 104 -20.22 2.71 -73.59
C SER A 104 -21.09 3.20 -74.74
N LYS A 105 -22.42 3.32 -74.53
CA LYS A 105 -23.34 3.86 -75.54
C LYS A 105 -23.06 5.34 -75.82
N TRP A 106 -22.89 6.13 -74.77
CA TRP A 106 -22.56 7.55 -74.88
C TRP A 106 -21.26 7.79 -75.66
N PHE A 107 -20.23 6.97 -75.40
CA PHE A 107 -18.94 7.06 -76.09
C PHE A 107 -19.03 6.75 -77.59
N ILE A 108 -19.87 5.79 -77.99
CA ILE A 108 -20.07 5.44 -79.41
C ILE A 108 -20.79 6.57 -80.16
N GLU A 109 -21.79 7.20 -79.55
CA GLU A 109 -22.51 8.33 -80.16
C GLU A 109 -21.59 9.55 -80.33
N TYR A 110 -20.73 9.82 -79.34
CA TYR A 110 -19.72 10.86 -79.44
C TYR A 110 -18.75 10.62 -80.60
N GLN A 111 -18.25 9.40 -80.76
CA GLN A 111 -17.32 9.02 -81.84
C GLN A 111 -17.92 9.15 -83.24
N LYS A 112 -19.23 8.95 -83.40
CA LYS A 112 -19.92 9.16 -84.69
C LYS A 112 -20.05 10.63 -85.09
N SER A 113 -19.91 11.57 -84.14
CA SER A 113 -20.11 13.01 -84.38
C SER A 113 -18.85 13.76 -84.81
N LEU A 114 -17.69 13.10 -84.83
CA LEU A 114 -16.40 13.75 -85.08
C LEU A 114 -16.08 13.90 -86.58
N PRO A 115 -15.53 15.06 -87.00
CA PRO A 115 -15.10 15.29 -88.37
C PRO A 115 -13.92 14.38 -88.76
N PRO A 116 -13.78 14.01 -90.06
CA PRO A 116 -12.76 13.05 -90.52
C PRO A 116 -11.32 13.44 -90.14
N THR A 117 -11.02 14.73 -90.09
CA THR A 117 -9.72 15.27 -89.68
C THR A 117 -9.42 14.99 -88.21
N ALA A 118 -10.43 15.02 -87.34
CA ALA A 118 -10.30 14.64 -85.94
C ALA A 118 -10.08 13.12 -85.80
N ILE A 119 -10.70 12.30 -86.67
CA ILE A 119 -10.48 10.84 -86.70
C ILE A 119 -9.03 10.51 -87.06
N TYR A 120 -8.45 11.17 -88.08
CA TYR A 120 -7.03 10.96 -88.42
C TYR A 120 -6.08 11.42 -87.30
N LEU A 121 -6.42 12.52 -86.62
CA LEU A 121 -5.65 13.01 -85.48
C LEU A 121 -5.77 12.07 -84.26
N GLU A 122 -6.95 11.49 -84.04
CA GLU A 122 -7.17 10.46 -83.01
C GLU A 122 -6.43 9.17 -83.35
N ILE A 123 -6.42 8.70 -84.59
CA ILE A 123 -5.65 7.52 -85.02
C ILE A 123 -4.15 7.77 -84.83
N ALA A 124 -3.65 8.96 -85.17
CA ALA A 124 -2.26 9.35 -84.93
C ALA A 124 -1.93 9.44 -83.43
N ALA A 125 -2.82 10.01 -82.62
CA ALA A 125 -2.68 10.09 -81.17
C ALA A 125 -2.76 8.71 -80.50
N ILE A 126 -3.63 7.81 -80.97
CA ILE A 126 -3.73 6.41 -80.53
C ILE A 126 -2.47 5.65 -80.94
N GLY A 127 -1.96 5.84 -82.16
CA GLY A 127 -0.69 5.26 -82.61
C GLY A 127 0.49 5.72 -81.76
N PHE A 128 0.57 7.02 -81.47
CA PHE A 128 1.58 7.59 -80.58
C PHE A 128 1.44 7.07 -79.14
N LEU A 129 0.21 6.95 -78.61
CA LEU A 129 -0.07 6.39 -77.30
C LEU A 129 0.23 4.89 -77.23
N ILE A 130 -0.01 4.12 -78.29
CA ILE A 130 0.37 2.71 -78.40
C ILE A 130 1.89 2.58 -78.47
N GLY A 131 2.58 3.44 -79.22
CA GLY A 131 4.05 3.51 -79.26
C GLY A 131 4.66 3.86 -77.90
N ALA A 132 4.15 4.90 -77.25
CA ALA A 132 4.55 5.31 -75.90
C ALA A 132 4.16 4.25 -74.85
N TYR A 133 3.04 3.55 -75.03
CA TYR A 133 2.62 2.43 -74.18
C TYR A 133 3.51 1.20 -74.43
N ALA A 134 3.89 0.88 -75.66
CA ALA A 134 4.80 -0.21 -75.98
C ALA A 134 6.20 0.05 -75.43
N LEU A 135 6.68 1.29 -75.52
CA LEU A 135 7.95 1.75 -74.93
C LEU A 135 7.88 1.73 -73.39
N ARG A 136 6.82 2.26 -72.80
CA ARG A 136 6.55 2.18 -71.35
C ARG A 136 6.37 0.74 -70.89
N ARG A 137 5.75 -0.12 -71.69
CA ARG A 137 5.56 -1.56 -71.45
C ARG A 137 6.86 -2.32 -71.64
N TYR A 138 7.77 -1.90 -72.51
CA TYR A 138 9.11 -2.45 -72.64
C TYR A 138 9.97 -2.11 -71.42
N ILE A 139 9.96 -0.83 -71.00
CA ILE A 139 10.62 -0.33 -69.78
C ILE A 139 10.00 -0.96 -68.51
N ARG A 140 8.67 -1.14 -68.46
CA ARG A 140 7.95 -1.86 -67.38
C ARG A 140 8.12 -3.37 -67.44
N LYS A 141 8.14 -4.02 -68.62
CA LYS A 141 8.35 -5.49 -68.74
C LYS A 141 9.70 -5.85 -68.17
N LYS A 142 10.71 -5.03 -68.48
CA LYS A 142 12.04 -5.23 -67.93
C LYS A 142 12.23 -4.59 -66.55
N LYS A 143 11.20 -3.96 -65.94
CA LYS A 143 11.20 -3.37 -64.58
C LYS A 143 12.54 -2.74 -64.17
N TYR A 144 13.29 -2.10 -65.06
CA TYR A 144 14.68 -1.73 -64.72
C TYR A 144 14.71 -0.60 -63.70
N VAL A 145 13.90 0.44 -63.93
CA VAL A 145 13.78 1.59 -63.03
C VAL A 145 13.16 1.18 -61.70
N GLU A 146 12.07 0.41 -61.72
CA GLU A 146 11.45 -0.11 -60.49
C GLU A 146 12.41 -1.04 -59.74
N ARG A 147 13.17 -1.92 -60.41
CA ARG A 147 14.12 -2.80 -59.72
C ARG A 147 15.27 -2.03 -59.08
N VAL A 148 15.83 -1.03 -59.77
CA VAL A 148 16.93 -0.20 -59.22
C VAL A 148 16.43 0.70 -58.08
N GLN A 149 15.30 1.38 -58.27
CA GLN A 149 14.75 2.27 -57.25
C GLN A 149 14.24 1.49 -56.03
N THR A 150 13.62 0.32 -56.24
CA THR A 150 13.22 -0.57 -55.14
C THR A 150 14.43 -1.21 -54.48
N TYR A 151 15.50 -1.52 -55.21
CA TYR A 151 16.75 -2.02 -54.64
C TYR A 151 17.41 -0.96 -53.75
N PHE A 152 17.57 0.27 -54.22
CA PHE A 152 18.13 1.36 -53.41
C PHE A 152 17.24 1.73 -52.24
N LYS A 153 15.92 1.79 -52.42
CA LYS A 153 14.97 2.06 -51.33
C LYS A 153 15.00 0.94 -50.28
N ARG A 154 14.95 -0.33 -50.68
CA ARG A 154 15.09 -1.47 -49.76
C ARG A 154 16.45 -1.50 -49.07
N LYS A 155 17.54 -1.12 -49.75
CA LYS A 155 18.88 -1.09 -49.14
C LYS A 155 18.98 0.07 -48.14
N LYS A 156 18.47 1.25 -48.49
CA LYS A 156 18.38 2.42 -47.59
C LYS A 156 17.51 2.12 -46.37
N ASP A 157 16.32 1.57 -46.57
CA ASP A 157 15.40 1.22 -45.47
C ASP A 157 16.00 0.12 -44.57
N LYS A 158 16.68 -0.88 -45.14
CA LYS A 158 17.41 -1.89 -44.36
C LYS A 158 18.57 -1.29 -43.57
N VAL A 159 19.32 -0.35 -44.14
CA VAL A 159 20.43 0.33 -43.44
C VAL A 159 19.88 1.24 -42.35
N LEU A 160 18.81 2.00 -42.62
CA LEU A 160 18.19 2.92 -41.67
C LEU A 160 17.48 2.16 -40.54
N MET A 161 16.84 1.03 -40.84
CA MET A 161 16.31 0.11 -39.83
C MET A 161 17.44 -0.52 -39.01
N LYS A 162 18.53 -0.97 -39.63
CA LYS A 162 19.70 -1.49 -38.89
C LYS A 162 20.36 -0.43 -38.02
N TYR A 163 20.44 0.81 -38.51
CA TYR A 163 20.98 1.95 -37.77
C TYR A 163 20.07 2.31 -36.61
N ASN A 164 18.76 2.45 -36.82
CA ASN A 164 17.81 2.72 -35.73
C ASN A 164 17.79 1.58 -34.72
N LEU A 165 17.80 0.31 -35.15
CA LEU A 165 17.93 -0.83 -34.23
C LEU A 165 19.27 -0.83 -33.50
N PHE A 166 20.35 -0.39 -34.14
CA PHE A 166 21.64 -0.26 -33.50
C PHE A 166 21.65 0.89 -32.49
N VAL A 167 21.12 2.06 -32.84
CA VAL A 167 20.97 3.22 -31.95
C VAL A 167 20.02 2.90 -30.81
N ASP A 168 18.91 2.23 -31.05
CA ASP A 168 17.97 1.77 -30.02
C ASP A 168 18.62 0.72 -29.13
N ARG A 169 19.43 -0.21 -29.68
CA ARG A 169 20.22 -1.13 -28.86
C ARG A 169 21.28 -0.38 -28.06
N VAL A 170 21.98 0.59 -28.65
CA VAL A 170 22.99 1.40 -27.95
C VAL A 170 22.33 2.23 -26.86
N ALA A 171 21.17 2.82 -27.13
CA ALA A 171 20.37 3.59 -26.18
C ALA A 171 19.78 2.69 -25.09
N GLN A 172 19.32 1.48 -25.42
CA GLN A 172 18.89 0.49 -24.44
C GLN A 172 20.08 -0.01 -23.61
N THR A 173 21.24 -0.23 -24.21
CA THR A 173 22.45 -0.62 -23.47
C THR A 173 23.00 0.53 -22.64
N SER A 174 22.91 1.78 -23.10
CA SER A 174 23.36 2.95 -22.34
C SER A 174 22.37 3.30 -21.24
N MET A 175 21.07 3.13 -21.46
CA MET A 175 20.03 3.22 -20.43
C MET A 175 20.17 2.09 -19.42
N PHE A 176 20.40 0.85 -19.88
CA PHE A 176 20.67 -0.29 -19.01
C PHE A 176 21.94 -0.08 -18.21
N VAL A 177 23.04 0.36 -18.84
CA VAL A 177 24.29 0.71 -18.15
C VAL A 177 24.08 1.89 -17.21
N ALA A 178 23.34 2.93 -17.58
CA ALA A 178 23.06 4.06 -16.71
C ALA A 178 22.15 3.70 -15.53
N LEU A 179 21.23 2.74 -15.69
CA LEU A 179 20.42 2.18 -14.61
C LEU A 179 21.23 1.20 -13.74
N LEU A 180 22.14 0.43 -14.35
CA LEU A 180 22.99 -0.54 -13.67
C LEU A 180 24.16 0.15 -12.96
N LEU A 181 24.65 1.29 -13.45
CA LEU A 181 25.84 1.98 -12.94
C LEU A 181 25.68 2.37 -11.46
N PRO A 182 24.56 2.95 -10.99
CA PRO A 182 24.32 3.17 -9.56
C PRO A 182 24.37 1.87 -8.74
N HIS A 183 23.86 0.76 -9.29
CA HIS A 183 23.88 -0.54 -8.63
C HIS A 183 25.28 -1.17 -8.62
N VAL A 184 26.05 -1.05 -9.70
CA VAL A 184 27.44 -1.50 -9.78
C VAL A 184 28.32 -0.66 -8.86
N LEU A 185 28.16 0.66 -8.87
CA LEU A 185 28.84 1.57 -7.94
C LEU A 185 28.44 1.27 -6.50
N TYR A 186 27.17 0.93 -6.24
CA TYR A 186 26.73 0.47 -4.92
C TYR A 186 27.38 -0.86 -4.53
N ILE A 187 27.35 -1.89 -5.38
CA ILE A 187 28.01 -3.18 -5.10
C ILE A 187 29.51 -2.98 -4.88
N LEU A 188 30.15 -2.12 -5.67
CA LEU A 188 31.56 -1.78 -5.57
C LEU A 188 31.85 -1.00 -4.28
N PHE A 189 30.99 -0.05 -3.91
CA PHE A 189 31.05 0.68 -2.64
C PHE A 189 30.87 -0.24 -1.44
N VAL A 190 29.90 -1.14 -1.46
CA VAL A 190 29.67 -2.16 -0.43
C VAL A 190 30.86 -3.11 -0.33
N SER A 191 31.39 -3.54 -1.46
CA SER A 191 32.57 -4.40 -1.51
C SER A 191 33.80 -3.67 -0.96
N LEU A 192 33.99 -2.40 -1.32
CA LEU A 192 35.05 -1.52 -0.79
C LEU A 192 34.90 -1.29 0.70
N MET A 193 33.71 -0.96 1.19
CA MET A 193 33.38 -0.83 2.62
C MET A 193 33.71 -2.10 3.40
N LYS A 194 33.36 -3.26 2.83
CA LYS A 194 33.66 -4.57 3.44
C LYS A 194 35.16 -4.88 3.42
N LEU A 195 35.87 -4.45 2.38
CA LEU A 195 37.33 -4.60 2.26
C LEU A 195 38.08 -3.65 3.20
N SER A 196 37.63 -2.40 3.31
CA SER A 196 38.32 -1.34 4.07
C SER A 196 38.02 -1.41 5.57
N LEU A 197 36.78 -1.73 5.95
CA LEU A 197 36.31 -1.66 7.33
C LEU A 197 35.53 -2.92 7.77
N PRO A 198 36.04 -4.14 7.53
CA PRO A 198 35.32 -5.38 7.88
C PRO A 198 35.01 -5.47 9.37
N LYS A 199 35.90 -4.97 10.23
CA LYS A 199 35.73 -4.96 11.69
C LYS A 199 34.64 -4.01 12.13
N VAL A 200 34.47 -2.86 11.46
CA VAL A 200 33.43 -1.88 11.80
C VAL A 200 32.07 -2.40 11.37
N LEU A 201 31.97 -2.95 10.15
CA LEU A 201 30.73 -3.58 9.67
C LEU A 201 30.32 -4.75 10.57
N SER A 202 31.25 -5.65 10.88
CA SER A 202 30.99 -6.76 11.80
C SER A 202 30.71 -6.26 13.23
N TYR A 203 31.30 -5.15 13.67
CA TYR A 203 30.95 -4.55 14.96
C TYR A 203 29.49 -4.06 14.98
N PHE A 204 29.07 -3.32 13.95
CA PHE A 204 27.70 -2.85 13.82
C PHE A 204 26.69 -4.00 13.62
N ALA A 205 27.08 -5.07 12.92
CA ALA A 205 26.22 -6.21 12.66
C ALA A 205 26.13 -7.19 13.84
N HIS A 206 27.22 -7.40 14.60
CA HIS A 206 27.31 -8.47 15.60
C HIS A 206 27.38 -7.99 17.05
N LYS A 207 28.03 -6.84 17.31
CA LYS A 207 28.31 -6.40 18.69
C LYS A 207 27.26 -5.45 19.25
N ILE A 208 26.45 -4.82 18.42
CA ILE A 208 25.30 -4.08 18.92
C ILE A 208 24.24 -5.13 19.28
N PRO A 209 23.91 -5.31 20.58
CA PRO A 209 23.07 -6.42 21.07
C PRO A 209 21.61 -6.37 20.60
N ILE A 210 21.26 -5.34 19.84
CA ILE A 210 19.99 -5.17 19.17
C ILE A 210 20.34 -5.03 17.70
N PRO A 211 19.65 -5.69 16.75
CA PRO A 211 19.88 -5.50 15.33
C PRO A 211 19.50 -4.05 14.98
N PHE A 212 20.44 -3.14 15.19
CA PHE A 212 20.29 -1.70 15.04
C PHE A 212 19.81 -1.36 13.63
N ALA A 213 20.26 -2.16 12.66
CA ALA A 213 19.75 -2.19 11.30
C ALA A 213 18.24 -2.46 11.22
N ASP A 214 17.77 -3.55 11.82
CA ASP A 214 16.36 -3.94 11.81
C ASP A 214 15.52 -2.92 12.61
N VAL A 215 16.06 -2.40 13.71
CA VAL A 215 15.38 -1.39 14.52
C VAL A 215 15.27 -0.05 13.79
N ILE A 216 16.35 0.50 13.26
CA ILE A 216 16.25 1.77 12.54
C ILE A 216 15.44 1.57 11.26
N SER A 217 15.64 0.47 10.54
CA SER A 217 14.90 0.23 9.30
C SER A 217 13.41 0.09 9.47
N PHE A 218 12.99 -0.34 10.64
CA PHE A 218 11.59 -0.53 10.95
C PHE A 218 10.99 0.67 11.71
N TYR A 219 11.59 1.05 12.85
CA TYR A 219 11.00 2.03 13.77
C TYR A 219 11.14 3.47 13.28
N TYR A 220 12.20 3.85 12.56
CA TYR A 220 12.33 5.22 12.07
C TYR A 220 11.23 5.58 11.03
N PRO A 221 11.00 4.78 9.97
CA PRO A 221 9.88 5.00 9.06
C PRO A 221 8.52 4.90 9.74
N MET A 222 8.37 4.02 10.73
CA MET A 222 7.14 3.90 11.52
C MET A 222 6.85 5.17 12.32
N LEU A 223 7.83 5.71 13.05
CA LEU A 223 7.70 6.98 13.77
C LEU A 223 7.37 8.13 12.81
N ARG A 224 8.06 8.19 11.66
CA ARG A 224 7.75 9.19 10.63
C ARG A 224 6.33 9.04 10.09
N THR A 225 5.83 7.81 9.95
CA THR A 225 4.45 7.53 9.54
C THR A 225 3.44 7.99 10.58
N ILE A 226 3.71 7.74 11.87
CA ILE A 226 2.87 8.21 13.00
C ILE A 226 2.80 9.74 12.98
N LEU A 227 3.94 10.42 12.87
CA LEU A 227 3.99 11.89 12.84
C LEU A 227 3.24 12.49 11.64
N VAL A 228 3.42 11.92 10.44
CA VAL A 228 2.73 12.38 9.23
C VAL A 228 1.22 12.15 9.32
N LEU A 229 0.76 11.02 9.88
CA LEU A 229 -0.66 10.76 10.09
C LEU A 229 -1.28 11.70 11.12
N HIS A 230 -0.55 11.98 12.20
CA HIS A 230 -0.97 12.92 13.23
C HIS A 230 -1.12 14.34 12.68
N GLU A 231 -0.14 14.78 11.87
CA GLU A 231 -0.21 16.06 11.16
C GLU A 231 -1.35 16.05 10.14
N TRP A 232 -1.58 14.93 9.42
CA TRP A 232 -2.69 14.77 8.48
C TRP A 232 -4.05 14.98 9.14
N GLN A 233 -4.27 14.38 10.32
CA GLN A 233 -5.51 14.50 11.06
C GLN A 233 -5.79 15.94 11.48
N SER A 234 -4.75 16.73 11.79
CA SER A 234 -4.88 18.16 12.14
C SER A 234 -5.60 18.98 11.05
N PHE A 235 -5.32 18.69 9.78
CA PHE A 235 -5.89 19.41 8.64
C PHE A 235 -7.35 19.06 8.37
N GLY A 236 -7.76 17.83 8.67
CA GLY A 236 -9.15 17.39 8.52
C GLY A 236 -10.11 18.22 9.40
N PHE A 237 -9.68 18.57 10.60
CA PHE A 237 -10.47 19.38 11.54
C PHE A 237 -10.57 20.85 11.14
N GLN A 238 -9.49 21.47 10.65
CA GLN A 238 -9.51 22.87 10.21
C GLN A 238 -10.48 23.09 9.04
N SER A 239 -10.47 22.19 8.05
CA SER A 239 -11.38 22.33 6.89
C SER A 239 -12.86 22.18 7.23
N ALA A 240 -13.20 21.48 8.32
CA ALA A 240 -14.59 21.35 8.77
C ALA A 240 -15.05 22.63 9.49
N GLN A 241 -14.17 23.27 10.25
CA GLN A 241 -14.49 24.49 10.98
C GLN A 241 -14.65 25.71 10.07
N ASP A 242 -13.78 25.86 9.07
CA ASP A 242 -13.89 26.98 8.12
C ASP A 242 -15.22 26.95 7.35
N LYS A 243 -15.86 25.78 7.26
CA LYS A 243 -17.20 25.63 6.68
C LYS A 243 -18.33 25.92 7.67
N SER A 244 -18.14 25.67 8.96
CA SER A 244 -19.18 25.94 9.97
C SER A 244 -19.21 27.42 10.37
N SER A 245 -18.06 28.08 10.48
CA SER A 245 -17.98 29.51 10.84
C SER A 245 -18.51 30.44 9.74
N GLY A 246 -18.61 29.97 8.50
CA GLY A 246 -19.18 30.73 7.38
C GLY A 246 -20.70 30.60 7.23
N ALA A 247 -21.37 29.74 8.01
CA ALA A 247 -22.81 29.45 7.87
C ALA A 247 -23.66 29.89 9.08
N GLU A 248 -23.05 30.33 10.18
CA GLU A 248 -23.78 30.76 11.38
C GLU A 248 -24.04 32.27 11.37
N THR A 249 -24.93 32.67 10.45
CA THR A 249 -25.80 33.84 10.68
C THR A 249 -27.22 33.37 10.40
N SER A 250 -27.97 33.06 11.47
CA SER A 250 -29.45 32.94 11.62
C SER A 250 -29.92 31.63 12.28
N GLN A 251 -30.64 31.76 13.42
CA GLN A 251 -31.47 30.78 14.14
C GLN A 251 -30.73 29.81 15.08
N SER A 252 -30.59 30.07 16.39
CA SER A 252 -31.57 30.20 17.50
C SER A 252 -32.21 28.87 17.97
N GLU A 253 -31.79 28.49 19.18
CA GLU A 253 -32.54 27.90 20.30
C GLU A 253 -32.75 26.37 20.46
N ASN A 254 -32.25 25.93 21.63
CA ASN A 254 -32.82 25.04 22.64
C ASN A 254 -33.01 23.55 22.31
N THR A 255 -32.12 22.72 22.86
CA THR A 255 -32.52 21.49 23.57
C THR A 255 -31.37 20.97 24.44
N SER A 256 -31.59 20.95 25.75
CA SER A 256 -30.73 20.32 26.75
C SER A 256 -30.82 18.80 26.66
N GLY A 257 -29.68 18.12 26.67
CA GLY A 257 -29.63 16.67 26.48
C GLY A 257 -28.46 16.00 27.20
N GLY A 258 -28.67 15.70 28.48
CA GLY A 258 -28.32 14.42 29.13
C GLY A 258 -26.87 13.94 29.21
N MET A 259 -26.35 13.90 30.44
CA MET A 259 -25.03 13.42 30.91
C MET A 259 -24.74 11.91 30.67
N LEU A 260 -25.62 11.16 29.98
CA LEU A 260 -25.44 9.73 29.66
C LEU A 260 -25.04 9.48 28.19
N SER A 261 -24.64 10.52 27.44
CA SER A 261 -24.15 10.42 26.07
C SER A 261 -22.66 10.00 25.94
N LEU A 262 -21.92 9.94 27.05
CA LEU A 262 -20.48 9.64 27.07
C LEU A 262 -20.11 8.20 26.65
N PHE A 263 -21.01 7.22 26.83
CA PHE A 263 -20.78 5.84 26.39
C PHE A 263 -21.54 5.47 25.11
N ARG A 264 -22.32 6.39 24.57
CA ARG A 264 -22.89 6.31 23.22
C ARG A 264 -22.05 7.15 22.28
N ARG A 265 -20.75 6.84 22.21
CA ARG A 265 -19.91 7.20 21.05
C ARG A 265 -20.35 6.33 19.87
N THR A 266 -21.62 6.47 19.46
CA THR A 266 -22.01 6.27 18.08
C THR A 266 -20.99 7.04 17.28
N ARG A 267 -20.07 6.33 16.61
CA ARG A 267 -19.27 6.87 15.52
C ARG A 267 -20.22 7.77 14.74
N LYS A 268 -20.03 9.09 14.86
CA LYS A 268 -20.25 9.97 13.71
C LYS A 268 -19.26 9.44 12.68
N VAL A 269 -19.66 8.35 12.00
CA VAL A 269 -19.26 8.09 10.62
C VAL A 269 -19.28 9.46 10.00
N SER A 270 -18.11 9.93 9.61
CA SER A 270 -17.81 11.35 9.48
C SER A 270 -19.00 12.07 8.85
N GLU A 271 -19.40 13.22 9.40
CA GLU A 271 -20.50 14.04 8.85
C GLU A 271 -20.30 14.31 7.34
N TYR A 272 -19.07 14.15 6.87
CA TYR A 272 -18.61 14.07 5.48
C TYR A 272 -19.21 12.92 4.63
N GLU A 273 -19.32 11.70 5.16
CA GLU A 273 -19.82 10.53 4.41
C GLU A 273 -21.34 10.62 4.23
N LYS A 274 -22.06 11.10 5.27
CA LYS A 274 -23.51 11.38 5.18
C LYS A 274 -23.85 12.58 4.29
N THR A 275 -22.96 13.57 4.16
CA THR A 275 -23.18 14.71 3.26
C THR A 275 -22.95 14.36 1.79
N ILE A 276 -22.02 13.43 1.50
CA ILE A 276 -21.82 12.92 0.13
C ILE A 276 -23.04 12.12 -0.34
N GLU A 277 -23.63 11.27 0.51
CA GLU A 277 -24.81 10.47 0.17
C GLU A 277 -26.08 11.32 -0.03
N LYS A 278 -26.24 12.41 0.75
CA LYS A 278 -27.38 13.33 0.65
C LYS A 278 -27.31 14.27 -0.56
N HIS A 279 -26.11 14.55 -1.09
CA HIS A 279 -25.94 15.37 -2.30
C HIS A 279 -26.08 14.57 -3.60
N SER A 280 -25.91 13.25 -3.57
CA SER A 280 -26.08 12.37 -4.73
C SER A 280 -27.55 12.16 -5.14
N SER A 281 -28.48 12.32 -4.18
CA SER A 281 -29.91 11.99 -4.36
C SER A 281 -30.82 13.19 -4.58
N LYS A 282 -30.30 14.43 -4.63
CA LYS A 282 -31.10 15.62 -4.97
C LYS A 282 -30.95 15.98 -6.45
N GLU A 283 -32.10 15.94 -7.10
CA GLU A 283 -32.39 16.17 -8.50
C GLU A 283 -31.67 17.41 -9.09
N ILE A 284 -31.19 17.23 -10.32
CA ILE A 284 -30.33 18.14 -11.07
C ILE A 284 -31.15 19.34 -11.54
N ASP A 285 -31.20 20.40 -10.73
CA ASP A 285 -31.52 21.74 -11.24
C ASP A 285 -30.25 22.35 -11.85
N LYS A 286 -30.28 22.47 -13.18
CA LYS A 286 -29.25 23.05 -14.04
C LYS A 286 -29.03 24.53 -13.72
N THR A 287 -28.29 24.83 -12.66
CA THR A 287 -27.66 26.14 -12.48
C THR A 287 -26.15 25.97 -12.63
N ASN A 288 -25.58 26.67 -13.62
CA ASN A 288 -24.15 26.71 -13.94
C ASN A 288 -23.35 27.36 -12.79
N THR A 289 -23.30 26.71 -11.63
CA THR A 289 -22.37 27.06 -10.58
C THR A 289 -20.99 26.58 -11.01
N SER A 290 -20.13 27.51 -11.39
CA SER A 290 -18.75 27.24 -11.72
C SER A 290 -18.11 26.49 -10.54
N ILE A 291 -17.83 25.20 -10.73
CA ILE A 291 -17.14 24.37 -9.74
C ILE A 291 -15.75 24.98 -9.53
N THR A 292 -15.62 25.81 -8.51
CA THR A 292 -14.37 26.44 -8.12
C THR A 292 -13.44 25.31 -7.69
N ARG A 293 -12.42 25.01 -8.51
CA ARG A 293 -11.39 24.05 -8.16
C ARG A 293 -10.68 24.53 -6.90
N THR A 294 -11.07 24.00 -5.75
CA THR A 294 -10.35 24.18 -4.50
C THR A 294 -8.94 23.64 -4.68
N ARG A 295 -7.98 24.56 -4.76
CA ARG A 295 -6.55 24.25 -4.86
C ARG A 295 -6.11 23.82 -3.46
N LEU A 296 -5.61 22.59 -3.32
CA LEU A 296 -4.98 22.12 -2.08
C LEU A 296 -3.93 23.14 -1.62
N SER A 297 -3.92 23.43 -0.32
CA SER A 297 -2.88 24.26 0.31
C SER A 297 -1.51 23.63 0.06
N ASP A 298 -0.47 24.44 -0.07
CA ASP A 298 0.88 23.92 -0.35
C ASP A 298 1.38 23.02 0.79
N LYS A 299 0.96 23.27 2.03
CA LYS A 299 1.19 22.35 3.17
C LYS A 299 0.52 20.99 2.95
N GLN A 300 -0.74 20.96 2.51
CA GLN A 300 -1.46 19.71 2.23
C GLN A 300 -0.79 18.92 1.09
N LYS A 301 -0.29 19.61 0.06
CA LYS A 301 0.45 18.94 -1.03
C LYS A 301 1.73 18.30 -0.53
N LEU A 302 2.52 19.02 0.28
CA LEU A 302 3.75 18.49 0.88
C LEU A 302 3.46 17.27 1.75
N LEU A 303 2.37 17.30 2.49
CA LEU A 303 1.97 16.21 3.36
C LEU A 303 1.49 14.98 2.56
N VAL A 304 0.68 15.18 1.51
CA VAL A 304 0.30 14.13 0.55
C VAL A 304 1.53 13.52 -0.13
N GLU A 305 2.48 14.35 -0.55
CA GLU A 305 3.73 13.88 -1.15
C GLU A 305 4.54 13.05 -0.16
N THR A 306 4.72 13.54 1.08
CA THR A 306 5.44 12.82 2.14
C THR A 306 4.76 11.49 2.50
N ALA A 307 3.43 11.47 2.61
CA ALA A 307 2.65 10.26 2.85
C ALA A 307 2.79 9.26 1.69
N SER A 308 2.82 9.75 0.45
CA SER A 308 3.02 8.89 -0.73
C SER A 308 4.43 8.30 -0.77
N GLU A 309 5.46 9.04 -0.35
CA GLU A 309 6.83 8.55 -0.22
C GLU A 309 6.95 7.49 0.87
N LEU A 310 6.27 7.69 2.01
CA LEU A 310 6.20 6.68 3.08
C LEU A 310 5.46 5.43 2.64
N LEU A 311 4.34 5.58 1.93
CA LEU A 311 3.59 4.45 1.40
C LEU A 311 4.44 3.64 0.41
N LEU A 312 5.18 4.34 -0.46
CA LEU A 312 6.16 3.73 -1.38
C LEU A 312 7.25 2.96 -0.63
N TYR A 313 7.79 3.53 0.44
CA TYR A 313 8.76 2.87 1.30
C TYR A 313 8.20 1.56 1.88
N TRP A 314 7.00 1.59 2.44
CA TRP A 314 6.36 0.41 3.03
C TRP A 314 6.07 -0.68 1.99
N ILE A 315 5.68 -0.30 0.77
CA ILE A 315 5.53 -1.23 -0.36
C ILE A 315 6.87 -1.92 -0.63
N VAL A 316 7.94 -1.16 -0.87
CA VAL A 316 9.27 -1.74 -1.16
C VAL A 316 9.76 -2.62 -0.01
N TYR A 317 9.57 -2.17 1.23
CA TYR A 317 9.91 -2.94 2.44
C TYR A 317 9.16 -4.28 2.47
N ALA A 318 7.84 -4.27 2.27
CA ALA A 318 7.01 -5.46 2.26
C ALA A 318 7.43 -6.48 1.20
N ILE A 319 7.83 -6.01 0.02
CA ILE A 319 8.32 -6.86 -1.07
C ILE A 319 9.62 -7.55 -0.67
N ILE A 320 10.56 -6.80 -0.11
CA ILE A 320 11.85 -7.33 0.32
C ILE A 320 11.67 -8.32 1.47
N CYS A 321 10.80 -8.01 2.43
CA CYS A 321 10.42 -8.94 3.50
C CYS A 321 9.79 -10.21 2.94
N THR A 322 8.92 -10.10 1.94
CA THR A 322 8.29 -11.24 1.25
C THR A 322 9.34 -12.12 0.58
N VAL A 323 10.22 -11.54 -0.25
CA VAL A 323 11.30 -12.27 -0.93
C VAL A 323 12.23 -12.91 0.10
N THR A 324 12.65 -12.18 1.14
CA THR A 324 13.55 -12.72 2.16
C THR A 324 12.93 -13.88 2.91
N LYS A 325 11.68 -13.73 3.40
CA LYS A 325 10.99 -14.78 4.17
C LYS A 325 10.69 -16.01 3.30
N THR A 326 10.27 -15.81 2.05
CA THR A 326 10.03 -16.93 1.11
C THR A 326 11.32 -17.67 0.77
N MET A 327 12.42 -16.95 0.55
CA MET A 327 13.74 -17.56 0.34
C MET A 327 14.22 -18.35 1.56
N LEU A 328 13.99 -17.85 2.78
CA LEU A 328 14.34 -18.56 4.02
C LEU A 328 13.49 -19.81 4.27
N MET A 329 12.26 -19.85 3.74
CA MET A 329 11.39 -21.03 3.83
C MET A 329 11.88 -22.15 2.91
N LEU A 330 12.44 -21.84 1.74
CA LEU A 330 12.91 -22.86 0.79
C LEU A 330 13.99 -23.76 1.45
N PRO A 331 13.77 -25.09 1.55
CA PRO A 331 14.64 -25.98 2.34
C PRO A 331 16.10 -25.96 1.90
N ILE A 332 16.36 -25.80 0.61
CA ILE A 332 17.72 -25.73 0.04
C ILE A 332 18.44 -24.47 0.54
N LEU A 333 17.78 -23.32 0.41
CA LEU A 333 18.33 -22.04 0.84
C LEU A 333 18.43 -21.98 2.36
N SER A 334 17.39 -22.43 3.07
CA SER A 334 17.38 -22.55 4.52
C SER A 334 18.57 -23.37 5.02
N ARG A 335 18.87 -24.53 4.40
CA ARG A 335 20.05 -25.33 4.74
C ARG A 335 21.38 -24.61 4.46
N ILE A 336 21.47 -23.87 3.36
CA ILE A 336 22.65 -23.06 3.03
C ILE A 336 22.88 -21.99 4.10
N PHE A 337 21.79 -21.35 4.59
CA PHE A 337 21.86 -20.32 5.63
C PHE A 337 22.01 -20.89 7.04
N SER A 338 21.42 -22.05 7.35
CA SER A 338 21.35 -22.65 8.69
C SER A 338 22.60 -23.44 9.09
N ASN A 339 23.21 -24.18 8.15
CA ASN A 339 24.34 -25.09 8.45
C ASN A 339 25.64 -24.37 8.87
N TYR A 340 25.67 -23.04 8.90
CA TYR A 340 26.87 -22.28 9.16
C TYR A 340 27.11 -21.94 10.64
N ASN A 341 26.09 -22.09 11.49
CA ASN A 341 26.18 -21.60 12.88
C ASN A 341 26.72 -22.63 13.89
N THR A 342 26.98 -23.88 13.50
CA THR A 342 27.17 -24.96 14.49
C THR A 342 28.56 -25.56 14.61
N LYS A 343 29.51 -25.26 13.72
CA LYS A 343 30.87 -25.79 13.89
C LYS A 343 31.91 -24.77 13.43
N THR A 344 32.56 -24.12 14.40
CA THR A 344 33.95 -23.69 14.21
C THR A 344 34.68 -24.91 13.66
N PRO A 345 35.22 -24.87 12.42
CA PRO A 345 35.91 -26.02 11.88
C PRO A 345 37.04 -26.35 12.86
N LYS A 346 36.97 -27.51 13.52
CA LYS A 346 38.11 -28.05 14.26
C LYS A 346 39.27 -27.98 13.30
N VAL A 347 40.26 -27.15 13.61
CA VAL A 347 41.41 -26.86 12.77
C VAL A 347 42.05 -28.21 12.44
N SER A 348 41.79 -28.74 11.25
CA SER A 348 42.51 -29.90 10.76
C SER A 348 43.95 -29.43 10.57
N SER A 349 44.87 -29.96 11.37
CA SER A 349 46.29 -29.60 11.49
C SER A 349 47.14 -29.87 10.25
N LEU A 350 46.55 -30.05 9.07
CA LEU A 350 47.24 -30.41 7.83
C LEU A 350 47.26 -29.22 6.84
N PRO A 351 48.34 -28.41 6.82
CA PRO A 351 48.41 -27.16 6.06
C PRO A 351 48.45 -27.31 4.53
N TRP A 352 48.56 -28.53 4.00
CA TRP A 352 48.91 -28.76 2.59
C TRP A 352 47.69 -29.01 1.68
N LYS A 353 46.51 -29.29 2.23
CA LYS A 353 45.27 -29.58 1.45
C LYS A 353 44.39 -28.35 1.17
N GLN A 354 44.82 -27.13 1.50
CA GLN A 354 44.04 -25.90 1.27
C GLN A 354 44.18 -25.27 -0.13
N LYS A 355 44.79 -25.96 -1.11
CA LYS A 355 44.97 -25.38 -2.45
C LYS A 355 43.71 -25.50 -3.31
N LYS A 356 43.17 -24.32 -3.67
CA LYS A 356 42.12 -24.03 -4.68
C LYS A 356 40.67 -24.36 -4.29
N LEU A 357 40.17 -23.81 -3.16
CA LEU A 357 38.75 -23.42 -3.14
C LEU A 357 38.58 -22.18 -4.04
N SER A 358 37.69 -22.31 -5.03
CA SER A 358 37.36 -21.25 -5.99
C SER A 358 36.99 -19.95 -5.29
N PHE A 359 37.30 -18.81 -5.91
CA PHE A 359 36.94 -17.48 -5.41
C PHE A 359 35.45 -17.37 -5.03
N PHE A 360 34.57 -18.06 -5.77
CA PHE A 360 33.14 -18.15 -5.47
C PHE A 360 32.81 -18.96 -4.20
N GLY A 361 33.64 -19.93 -3.81
CA GLY A 361 33.52 -20.63 -2.53
C GLY A 361 33.88 -19.77 -1.31
N ARG A 362 34.43 -18.56 -1.49
CA ARG A 362 34.71 -17.59 -0.41
C ARG A 362 33.54 -16.64 -0.18
N ILE A 363 32.69 -16.38 -1.18
CA ILE A 363 31.47 -15.59 -1.03
C ILE A 363 30.35 -16.53 -0.63
N LYS A 364 30.40 -17.03 0.60
CA LYS A 364 29.31 -17.83 1.16
C LYS A 364 28.30 -16.87 1.78
N PRO A 365 27.05 -16.87 1.31
CA PRO A 365 26.04 -15.97 1.85
C PRO A 365 25.69 -16.43 3.26
N THR A 366 26.30 -15.81 4.27
CA THR A 366 25.95 -16.04 5.68
C THR A 366 24.65 -15.29 6.00
N TYR A 367 23.96 -15.70 7.07
CA TYR A 367 22.84 -14.92 7.60
C TYR A 367 23.26 -13.47 7.92
N GLU A 368 24.51 -13.30 8.37
CA GLU A 368 25.11 -12.00 8.63
C GLU A 368 25.25 -11.20 7.33
N PHE A 369 25.65 -11.82 6.23
CA PHE A 369 25.70 -11.16 4.92
C PHE A 369 24.31 -10.69 4.45
N LEU A 370 23.25 -11.45 4.71
CA LEU A 370 21.88 -10.98 4.46
C LEU A 370 21.52 -9.77 5.33
N GLN A 371 21.93 -9.76 6.60
CA GLN A 371 21.71 -8.63 7.50
C GLN A 371 22.54 -7.40 7.10
N GLU A 372 23.78 -7.59 6.66
CA GLU A 372 24.61 -6.54 6.05
C GLU A 372 23.93 -5.98 4.79
N ILE A 373 23.45 -6.84 3.88
CA ILE A 373 22.73 -6.39 2.68
C ILE A 373 21.49 -5.60 3.07
N LYS A 374 20.70 -6.06 4.04
CA LYS A 374 19.51 -5.33 4.52
C LYS A 374 19.87 -3.97 5.10
N LEU A 375 20.89 -3.90 5.97
CA LEU A 375 21.35 -2.66 6.58
C LEU A 375 21.81 -1.67 5.51
N ILE A 376 22.67 -2.10 4.59
CA ILE A 376 23.21 -1.22 3.56
C ILE A 376 22.11 -0.81 2.57
N PHE A 377 21.20 -1.73 2.24
CA PHE A 377 20.05 -1.42 1.40
C PHE A 377 19.14 -0.40 2.08
N PHE A 378 18.95 -0.50 3.40
CA PHE A 378 18.20 0.47 4.18
C PHE A 378 18.91 1.82 4.27
N ILE A 379 20.21 1.84 4.55
CA ILE A 379 21.01 3.08 4.52
C ILE A 379 20.88 3.73 3.15
N TRP A 380 20.96 2.94 2.09
CA TRP A 380 20.80 3.43 0.72
C TRP A 380 19.38 3.97 0.46
N LEU A 381 18.33 3.31 0.98
CA LEU A 381 16.96 3.80 0.91
C LEU A 381 16.74 5.12 1.67
N CYS A 382 17.34 5.27 2.86
CA CYS A 382 17.12 6.42 3.73
C CYS A 382 18.02 7.61 3.42
N PHE A 383 19.27 7.37 3.02
CA PHE A 383 20.28 8.42 2.84
C PHE A 383 20.46 8.87 1.39
N LEU A 384 19.76 8.28 0.41
CA LEU A 384 19.68 8.88 -0.92
C LEU A 384 18.78 10.13 -0.85
N PRO A 385 19.35 11.34 -1.00
CA PRO A 385 18.59 12.57 -0.84
C PRO A 385 17.44 12.62 -1.87
N THR A 386 16.21 12.61 -1.37
CA THR A 386 14.99 12.90 -2.15
C THR A 386 15.06 14.30 -2.78
N SER A 387 15.87 15.21 -2.20
CA SER A 387 16.03 16.59 -2.65
C SER A 387 16.75 16.75 -4.00
N LEU A 388 17.60 15.81 -4.44
CA LEU A 388 18.31 15.94 -5.72
C LEU A 388 17.41 15.78 -6.96
N THR A 389 16.19 15.25 -6.82
CA THR A 389 15.24 15.10 -7.94
C THR A 389 14.12 16.14 -7.95
N SER A 390 13.94 16.93 -6.87
CA SER A 390 12.86 17.91 -6.77
C SER A 390 13.19 19.28 -7.40
N ILE A 391 14.46 19.56 -7.71
CA ILE A 391 14.89 20.83 -8.36
C ILE A 391 14.60 20.80 -9.88
N ARG A 392 13.60 20.03 -10.32
CA ARG A 392 13.26 19.90 -11.74
C ARG A 392 11.79 20.20 -11.97
N GLY A 393 11.46 21.48 -12.05
CA GLY A 393 10.22 21.91 -12.72
C GLY A 393 9.36 22.96 -12.02
N SER A 394 9.88 23.76 -11.09
CA SER A 394 9.54 25.18 -11.16
C SER A 394 10.54 25.81 -12.14
N ASP A 395 10.38 25.55 -13.43
CA ASP A 395 10.16 26.65 -14.35
C ASP A 395 9.27 27.71 -13.69
N ALA A 396 9.92 28.51 -12.83
CA ALA A 396 9.63 29.91 -12.70
C ALA A 396 9.53 30.41 -14.14
N LYS A 397 8.28 30.44 -14.64
CA LYS A 397 7.86 31.54 -15.49
C LYS A 397 8.11 32.78 -14.66
N ASP A 398 9.35 33.25 -14.78
CA ASP A 398 9.70 34.62 -14.53
C ASP A 398 8.75 35.44 -15.41
N ASN A 399 7.63 35.84 -14.81
CA ASN A 399 6.63 36.71 -15.43
C ASN A 399 7.09 38.18 -15.31
N THR A 400 8.39 38.39 -15.20
CA THR A 400 9.01 39.69 -14.96
C THR A 400 9.90 39.99 -16.16
N SER A 401 9.52 41.02 -16.91
CA SER A 401 10.13 41.53 -18.15
C SER A 401 9.74 40.80 -19.44
N ASP A 402 8.69 41.28 -20.10
CA ASP A 402 8.81 41.86 -21.46
C ASP A 402 7.41 42.19 -22.00
N LYS A 403 6.93 43.37 -21.63
CA LYS A 403 5.64 43.91 -22.07
C LYS A 403 5.75 44.74 -23.36
N ALA A 404 6.78 44.54 -24.18
CA ALA A 404 7.10 45.48 -25.27
C ALA A 404 7.15 44.93 -26.71
N ASN A 405 6.99 43.63 -27.00
CA ASN A 405 7.14 43.12 -28.39
C ASN A 405 6.04 42.14 -28.86
N ASN A 406 4.77 42.48 -28.63
CA ASN A 406 3.61 41.64 -28.94
C ASN A 406 3.01 41.79 -30.37
N SER A 407 3.72 42.34 -31.34
CA SER A 407 3.15 42.53 -32.70
C SER A 407 3.61 41.51 -33.74
N VAL A 408 4.82 40.93 -33.60
CA VAL A 408 5.42 40.10 -34.66
C VAL A 408 5.47 38.60 -34.32
N LYS A 409 5.35 38.23 -33.03
CA LYS A 409 5.47 36.83 -32.59
C LYS A 409 4.20 35.99 -32.80
N ASP A 410 3.04 36.62 -32.94
CA ASP A 410 1.75 35.92 -33.07
C ASP A 410 1.54 35.27 -34.44
N LYS A 411 2.22 35.72 -35.49
CA LYS A 411 2.12 35.06 -36.81
C LYS A 411 2.99 33.80 -36.92
N ILE A 412 4.16 33.76 -36.28
CA ILE A 412 5.07 32.60 -36.35
C ILE A 412 4.62 31.47 -35.39
N LEU A 413 4.02 31.80 -34.24
CA LEU A 413 3.51 30.82 -33.26
C LEU A 413 2.25 30.06 -33.71
N SER A 414 1.57 30.51 -34.78
CA SER A 414 0.38 29.83 -35.31
C SER A 414 0.71 28.59 -36.15
N PHE A 415 1.90 28.53 -36.77
CA PHE A 415 2.31 27.39 -37.60
C PHE A 415 2.98 26.27 -36.79
N GLU A 416 3.64 26.57 -35.67
CA GLU A 416 4.29 25.54 -34.84
C GLU A 416 3.33 24.82 -33.87
N LYS A 417 2.18 25.44 -33.57
CA LYS A 417 1.15 24.88 -32.66
C LYS A 417 0.43 23.63 -33.21
N LYS A 418 0.44 23.40 -34.53
CA LYS A 418 -0.15 22.17 -35.12
C LYS A 418 0.79 20.95 -35.08
N SER A 419 2.09 21.15 -34.86
CA SER A 419 3.10 20.08 -34.76
C SER A 419 3.37 19.64 -33.31
N ALA A 420 3.16 20.53 -32.33
CA ALA A 420 3.46 20.27 -30.92
C ALA A 420 2.37 19.46 -30.16
N SER A 421 1.20 19.22 -30.76
CA SER A 421 0.05 18.58 -30.09
C SER A 421 0.22 17.06 -29.86
N SER A 422 1.20 16.40 -30.49
CA SER A 422 1.39 14.93 -30.38
C SER A 422 2.69 14.49 -29.71
N ARG A 423 3.54 15.41 -29.22
CA ARG A 423 4.68 15.02 -28.37
C ARG A 423 4.15 14.59 -27.00
N LYS A 424 3.78 13.31 -26.88
CA LYS A 424 3.64 12.62 -25.59
C LYS A 424 4.87 13.02 -24.77
N LYS A 425 4.68 13.81 -23.71
CA LYS A 425 5.73 14.12 -22.75
C LYS A 425 6.27 12.78 -22.27
N ILE A 426 7.43 12.37 -22.80
CA ILE A 426 8.15 11.20 -22.34
C ILE A 426 8.47 11.51 -20.88
N LYS A 427 7.74 10.87 -19.96
CA LYS A 427 8.04 10.96 -18.53
C LYS A 427 9.45 10.39 -18.38
N VAL A 428 10.41 11.26 -18.06
CA VAL A 428 11.74 10.83 -17.65
C VAL A 428 11.52 9.94 -16.42
N PRO A 429 11.94 8.67 -16.44
CA PRO A 429 11.80 7.80 -15.28
C PRO A 429 12.52 8.44 -14.10
N SER A 430 11.92 8.35 -12.91
CA SER A 430 12.61 8.79 -11.69
C SER A 430 13.82 7.88 -11.47
N ASN A 431 14.98 8.49 -11.20
CA ASN A 431 16.21 7.77 -10.90
C ASN A 431 16.30 7.38 -9.42
N ARG A 432 15.27 7.67 -8.60
CA ARG A 432 15.25 7.24 -7.21
C ARG A 432 15.16 5.72 -7.19
N PRO A 433 16.01 5.03 -6.43
CA PRO A 433 15.95 3.58 -6.41
C PRO A 433 14.65 2.97 -5.92
N MET A 434 13.96 3.61 -4.98
CA MET A 434 12.60 3.20 -4.61
C MET A 434 11.67 3.17 -5.82
N ASP A 435 11.73 4.18 -6.67
CA ASP A 435 10.88 4.26 -7.87
C ASP A 435 11.28 3.21 -8.92
N ILE A 436 12.55 2.84 -9.01
CA ILE A 436 13.02 1.76 -9.91
C ILE A 436 12.52 0.40 -9.40
N ILE A 437 12.71 0.11 -8.11
CA ILE A 437 12.29 -1.15 -7.50
C ILE A 437 10.77 -1.25 -7.53
N TYR A 438 10.07 -0.20 -7.14
CA TYR A 438 8.62 -0.10 -7.23
C TYR A 438 8.14 -0.25 -8.68
N GLY A 439 8.71 0.50 -9.63
CA GLY A 439 8.33 0.47 -11.03
C GLY A 439 8.51 -0.92 -11.68
N SER A 440 9.46 -1.72 -11.18
CA SER A 440 9.69 -3.10 -11.63
C SER A 440 8.76 -4.10 -10.92
N LEU A 441 8.64 -4.02 -9.60
CA LEU A 441 8.01 -5.06 -8.78
C LEU A 441 6.51 -4.81 -8.53
N ALA A 442 6.10 -3.56 -8.39
CA ALA A 442 4.71 -3.22 -8.10
C ALA A 442 3.74 -3.71 -9.19
N PRO A 443 4.00 -3.54 -10.50
CA PRO A 443 3.11 -4.09 -11.53
C PRO A 443 2.98 -5.61 -11.42
N THR A 444 4.05 -6.31 -11.07
CA THR A 444 4.04 -7.77 -10.89
C THR A 444 3.17 -8.18 -9.70
N ILE A 445 3.21 -7.43 -8.60
CA ILE A 445 2.44 -7.70 -7.38
C ILE A 445 0.98 -7.32 -7.57
N THR A 446 0.71 -6.14 -8.13
CA THR A 446 -0.64 -5.73 -8.50
C THR A 446 -1.20 -6.69 -9.52
N GLN A 447 -0.41 -7.19 -10.48
CA GLN A 447 -0.86 -8.21 -11.43
C GLN A 447 -1.05 -9.57 -10.78
N LEU A 448 -0.24 -9.97 -9.80
CA LEU A 448 -0.39 -11.25 -9.10
C LEU A 448 -1.67 -11.25 -8.26
N ILE A 449 -1.88 -10.17 -7.50
CA ILE A 449 -3.06 -9.99 -6.67
C ILE A 449 -4.27 -9.69 -7.54
N SER A 450 -4.14 -8.86 -8.58
CA SER A 450 -5.22 -8.67 -9.53
C SER A 450 -5.50 -9.95 -10.30
N SER A 451 -4.54 -10.80 -10.65
CA SER A 451 -4.87 -12.10 -11.28
C SER A 451 -5.60 -13.00 -10.29
N SER A 452 -5.24 -12.94 -9.00
CA SER A 452 -5.98 -13.63 -7.96
C SER A 452 -7.37 -13.04 -7.74
N SER A 453 -7.56 -11.73 -7.80
CA SER A 453 -8.84 -11.05 -7.59
C SER A 453 -9.67 -10.96 -8.85
N HIS A 454 -9.09 -10.96 -10.05
CA HIS A 454 -9.71 -10.95 -11.39
C HIS A 454 -10.14 -12.36 -11.82
N LEU A 455 -9.63 -13.40 -11.14
CA LEU A 455 -10.36 -14.67 -11.02
C LEU A 455 -11.73 -14.48 -10.34
N PHE A 456 -11.95 -13.39 -9.61
CA PHE A 456 -13.14 -13.13 -8.78
C PHE A 456 -13.92 -11.83 -9.09
N SER A 457 -13.34 -10.81 -9.75
CA SER A 457 -13.97 -9.52 -10.02
C SER A 457 -13.66 -9.04 -11.45
N ASP A 458 -14.61 -9.21 -12.36
CA ASP A 458 -14.98 -8.12 -13.30
C ASP A 458 -16.29 -8.44 -14.02
N THR A 459 -17.37 -7.72 -13.68
CA THR A 459 -18.66 -7.73 -14.40
C THR A 459 -19.38 -6.37 -14.31
N THR A 460 -18.69 -5.27 -14.55
CA THR A 460 -19.39 -3.98 -14.79
C THR A 460 -19.41 -3.58 -16.26
N ASP A 461 -18.60 -4.18 -17.14
CA ASP A 461 -18.74 -4.00 -18.58
C ASP A 461 -19.67 -5.06 -19.19
N GLU A 462 -20.91 -4.65 -19.46
CA GLU A 462 -22.01 -5.46 -19.98
C GLU A 462 -21.71 -6.10 -21.36
N LYS A 463 -20.62 -5.71 -22.01
CA LYS A 463 -20.21 -6.15 -23.35
C LYS A 463 -19.38 -7.44 -23.40
N GLU A 464 -18.87 -7.95 -22.27
CA GLU A 464 -17.95 -9.12 -22.27
C GLU A 464 -18.56 -10.41 -21.66
N ARG A 465 -19.89 -10.55 -21.74
CA ARG A 465 -20.68 -11.63 -21.12
C ARG A 465 -20.39 -13.08 -21.55
N ARG A 466 -19.45 -13.39 -22.45
CA ARG A 466 -19.38 -14.75 -23.04
C ARG A 466 -18.39 -15.74 -22.44
N HIS A 467 -17.40 -15.38 -21.61
CA HIS A 467 -16.43 -16.36 -21.08
C HIS A 467 -16.12 -16.19 -19.57
N GLY A 468 -16.96 -16.75 -18.69
CA GLY A 468 -16.67 -16.78 -17.24
C GLY A 468 -17.60 -17.66 -16.39
N ILE A 469 -17.47 -18.99 -16.46
CA ILE A 469 -18.29 -19.92 -15.64
C ILE A 469 -17.77 -20.05 -14.20
N ALA A 470 -16.46 -19.97 -13.96
CA ALA A 470 -15.88 -20.03 -12.61
C ALA A 470 -16.04 -18.71 -11.82
N LYS A 471 -16.16 -17.59 -12.52
CA LYS A 471 -16.29 -16.22 -11.96
C LYS A 471 -17.61 -16.00 -11.19
N SER A 472 -18.58 -16.92 -11.36
CA SER A 472 -19.92 -16.83 -10.78
C SER A 472 -19.98 -17.16 -9.29
N TYR A 473 -19.20 -18.10 -8.75
CA TYR A 473 -19.57 -18.69 -7.44
C TYR A 473 -19.31 -17.79 -6.25
N ILE A 474 -18.16 -17.13 -6.14
CA ILE A 474 -17.87 -16.26 -4.97
C ILE A 474 -18.69 -14.97 -5.05
N ALA A 475 -18.73 -14.31 -6.21
CA ALA A 475 -19.60 -13.15 -6.41
C ALA A 475 -21.08 -13.52 -6.18
N SER A 476 -21.52 -14.70 -6.64
CA SER A 476 -22.87 -15.20 -6.36
C SER A 476 -23.05 -15.55 -4.88
N ALA A 477 -22.03 -16.06 -4.19
CA ALA A 477 -22.09 -16.35 -2.75
C ALA A 477 -22.17 -15.07 -1.93
N ILE A 478 -21.40 -14.03 -2.28
CA ILE A 478 -21.48 -12.69 -1.66
C ILE A 478 -22.83 -12.05 -1.98
N ALA A 479 -23.30 -12.11 -3.23
CA ALA A 479 -24.61 -11.59 -3.59
C ALA A 479 -25.75 -12.33 -2.89
N TRP A 480 -25.65 -13.66 -2.77
CA TRP A 480 -26.60 -14.47 -2.00
C TRP A 480 -26.54 -14.13 -0.51
N CYS A 481 -25.34 -14.02 0.07
CA CYS A 481 -25.16 -13.59 1.45
C CYS A 481 -25.72 -12.19 1.69
N SER A 482 -25.50 -11.24 0.77
CA SER A 482 -26.11 -9.91 0.82
C SER A 482 -27.62 -10.00 0.86
N LYS A 483 -28.25 -10.82 -0.01
CA LYS A 483 -29.72 -11.02 0.00
C LYS A 483 -30.23 -11.64 1.30
N VAL A 484 -29.48 -12.58 1.88
CA VAL A 484 -29.80 -13.16 3.19
C VAL A 484 -29.69 -12.10 4.28
N LEU A 485 -28.64 -11.28 4.26
CA LEU A 485 -28.46 -10.18 5.20
C LEU A 485 -29.52 -9.10 5.01
N ASP A 486 -29.95 -8.80 3.78
CA ASP A 486 -31.08 -7.91 3.48
C ASP A 486 -32.36 -8.42 4.14
N MET A 487 -32.63 -9.72 4.04
CA MET A 487 -33.75 -10.35 4.72
C MET A 487 -33.62 -10.23 6.25
N MET A 488 -32.41 -10.42 6.81
CA MET A 488 -32.16 -10.26 8.25
C MET A 488 -32.28 -8.81 8.75
N VAL A 489 -31.93 -7.83 7.92
CA VAL A 489 -32.16 -6.41 8.24
C VAL A 489 -33.64 -6.08 8.14
N TRP A 490 -34.35 -6.60 7.13
CA TRP A 490 -35.79 -6.44 6.99
C TRP A 490 -36.56 -7.04 8.18
N THR A 491 -36.15 -8.20 8.69
CA THR A 491 -36.69 -8.80 9.92
C THR A 491 -36.20 -8.11 11.20
N LYS A 492 -35.40 -7.04 11.11
CA LYS A 492 -34.77 -6.29 12.22
C LYS A 492 -33.87 -7.15 13.13
N MET A 493 -33.43 -8.32 12.69
CA MET A 493 -32.48 -9.14 13.44
C MET A 493 -31.09 -8.51 13.47
N ILE A 494 -30.71 -7.81 12.39
CA ILE A 494 -29.40 -7.19 12.21
C ILE A 494 -29.61 -5.73 11.78
N SER A 495 -28.69 -4.84 12.16
CA SER A 495 -28.70 -3.45 11.69
C SER A 495 -28.09 -3.33 10.29
N GLU A 496 -28.54 -2.36 9.48
CA GLU A 496 -27.96 -2.11 8.14
C GLU A 496 -26.44 -1.88 8.19
N LYS A 497 -25.96 -1.25 9.27
CA LYS A 497 -24.53 -1.05 9.54
C LYS A 497 -23.77 -2.36 9.74
N THR A 498 -24.38 -3.34 10.41
CA THR A 498 -23.77 -4.65 10.62
C THR A 498 -23.76 -5.44 9.31
N LYS A 499 -24.82 -5.34 8.50
CA LYS A 499 -24.84 -5.92 7.15
C LYS A 499 -23.71 -5.36 6.29
N SER A 500 -23.57 -4.03 6.19
CA SER A 500 -22.50 -3.44 5.37
C SER A 500 -21.12 -3.83 5.87
N TRP A 501 -20.94 -3.92 7.19
CA TRP A 501 -19.71 -4.42 7.80
C TRP A 501 -19.43 -5.89 7.45
N ILE A 502 -20.43 -6.79 7.49
CA ILE A 502 -20.25 -8.20 7.09
C ILE A 502 -19.91 -8.30 5.60
N ILE A 503 -20.61 -7.56 4.73
CA ILE A 503 -20.37 -7.59 3.28
C ILE A 503 -18.97 -7.07 2.97
N SER A 504 -18.58 -5.92 3.54
CA SER A 504 -17.23 -5.37 3.39
C SER A 504 -16.17 -6.35 3.89
N THR A 505 -16.40 -7.00 5.03
CA THR A 505 -15.49 -8.01 5.56
C THR A 505 -15.39 -9.23 4.64
N LEU A 506 -16.51 -9.70 4.07
CA LEU A 506 -16.51 -10.81 3.10
C LEU A 506 -15.75 -10.45 1.83
N VAL A 507 -15.92 -9.23 1.32
CA VAL A 507 -15.18 -8.71 0.16
C VAL A 507 -13.69 -8.65 0.48
N ASP A 508 -13.30 -8.06 1.61
CA ASP A 508 -11.90 -8.01 2.06
C ASP A 508 -11.31 -9.42 2.27
N CYS A 509 -12.12 -10.39 2.72
CA CYS A 509 -11.71 -11.79 2.84
C CYS A 509 -11.44 -12.46 1.49
N THR A 510 -12.01 -12.00 0.38
CA THR A 510 -11.76 -12.60 -0.94
C THR A 510 -10.31 -12.44 -1.38
N ASP A 511 -9.70 -11.29 -1.12
CA ASP A 511 -8.28 -11.04 -1.41
C ASP A 511 -7.36 -11.89 -0.52
N LEU A 512 -7.84 -12.29 0.67
CA LEU A 512 -7.16 -13.16 1.63
C LEU A 512 -7.41 -14.65 1.37
N MET A 513 -8.24 -15.02 0.39
CA MET A 513 -8.58 -16.43 0.17
C MET A 513 -7.38 -17.35 -0.08
N PRO A 514 -6.36 -16.97 -0.88
CA PRO A 514 -5.15 -17.77 -1.03
C PRO A 514 -4.45 -18.03 0.31
N ALA A 515 -4.41 -17.04 1.20
CA ALA A 515 -3.88 -17.19 2.55
C ALA A 515 -4.75 -18.14 3.39
N LEU A 516 -6.07 -17.95 3.39
CA LEU A 516 -7.00 -18.79 4.15
C LEU A 516 -6.98 -20.26 3.70
N LEU A 517 -6.77 -20.55 2.41
CA LEU A 517 -6.59 -21.92 1.92
C LEU A 517 -5.40 -22.63 2.58
N THR A 518 -4.34 -21.89 2.94
CA THR A 518 -3.19 -22.46 3.64
C THR A 518 -3.47 -22.82 5.11
N MET A 519 -4.61 -22.40 5.68
CA MET A 519 -5.03 -22.86 7.02
C MET A 519 -5.33 -24.36 7.04
N PHE A 520 -5.80 -24.92 5.94
CA PHE A 520 -6.06 -26.35 5.82
C PHE A 520 -4.81 -27.17 5.50
N MET A 521 -3.65 -26.51 5.41
CA MET A 521 -2.37 -27.13 5.14
C MET A 521 -1.51 -27.18 6.41
N PRO A 522 -0.43 -27.99 6.43
CA PRO A 522 0.54 -28.02 7.53
C PRO A 522 1.15 -26.64 7.81
N SER A 523 1.61 -26.40 9.05
CA SER A 523 2.17 -25.11 9.52
C SER A 523 3.24 -24.49 8.62
N TYR A 524 4.04 -25.33 7.95
CA TYR A 524 5.02 -24.87 6.95
C TYR A 524 4.35 -24.14 5.77
N PHE A 525 3.25 -24.68 5.24
CA PHE A 525 2.49 -24.04 4.18
C PHE A 525 1.70 -22.84 4.69
N THR A 526 1.14 -22.93 5.89
CA THR A 526 0.45 -21.81 6.56
C THR A 526 1.36 -20.60 6.74
N SER A 527 2.67 -20.82 6.89
CA SER A 527 3.65 -19.73 6.95
C SER A 527 3.71 -18.90 5.66
N TYR A 528 3.45 -19.50 4.48
CA TYR A 528 3.29 -18.75 3.24
C TYR A 528 2.01 -17.91 3.26
N GLY A 529 0.92 -18.45 3.83
CA GLY A 529 -0.30 -17.68 4.09
C GLY A 529 -0.04 -16.47 4.98
N CYS A 530 0.75 -16.63 6.05
CA CYS A 530 1.14 -15.52 6.91
C CYS A 530 1.90 -14.45 6.13
N ILE A 531 2.88 -14.82 5.29
CA ILE A 531 3.63 -13.87 4.47
C ILE A 531 2.71 -13.15 3.48
N TYR A 532 1.80 -13.90 2.84
CA TYR A 532 0.83 -13.39 1.89
C TYR A 532 -0.10 -12.35 2.52
N ALA A 533 -0.75 -12.70 3.64
CA ALA A 533 -1.66 -11.82 4.35
C ALA A 533 -0.94 -10.62 4.99
N GLN A 534 0.25 -10.84 5.57
CA GLN A 534 1.00 -9.80 6.28
C GLN A 534 1.60 -8.75 5.36
N TYR A 535 2.13 -9.14 4.19
CA TYR A 535 2.91 -8.25 3.33
C TYR A 535 2.34 -8.08 1.93
N LEU A 536 1.93 -9.16 1.26
CA LEU A 536 1.63 -9.10 -0.17
C LEU A 536 0.31 -8.38 -0.45
N VAL A 537 -0.77 -8.79 0.24
CA VAL A 537 -2.10 -8.16 0.12
C VAL A 537 -2.07 -6.66 0.42
N PRO A 538 -1.61 -6.20 1.60
CA PRO A 538 -1.53 -4.77 1.90
C PRO A 538 -0.55 -4.03 0.98
N SER A 539 0.52 -4.66 0.49
CA SER A 539 1.43 -4.03 -0.47
C SER A 539 0.78 -3.79 -1.83
N ALA A 540 -0.03 -4.72 -2.36
CA ALA A 540 -0.76 -4.48 -3.61
C ALA A 540 -1.78 -3.37 -3.44
N ALA A 541 -2.53 -3.38 -2.34
CA ALA A 541 -3.58 -2.39 -2.09
C ALA A 541 -2.99 -0.99 -1.84
N SER A 542 -1.84 -0.92 -1.15
CA SER A 542 -1.02 0.29 -1.02
C SER A 542 -0.52 0.77 -2.39
N SER A 543 -0.05 -0.13 -3.25
CA SER A 543 0.40 0.21 -4.61
C SER A 543 -0.73 0.73 -5.49
N GLN A 544 -1.93 0.15 -5.38
CA GLN A 544 -3.10 0.61 -6.10
C GLN A 544 -3.49 2.04 -5.67
N SER A 545 -3.48 2.29 -4.36
CA SER A 545 -3.71 3.63 -3.78
C SER A 545 -2.66 4.63 -4.26
N TYR A 546 -1.38 4.23 -4.30
CA TYR A 546 -0.29 5.07 -4.80
C TYR A 546 -0.45 5.41 -6.29
N GLU A 547 -0.77 4.42 -7.14
CA GLU A 547 -1.00 4.66 -8.57
C GLU A 547 -2.22 5.55 -8.83
N GLN A 548 -3.24 5.48 -7.99
CA GLN A 548 -4.38 6.40 -8.06
C GLN A 548 -3.93 7.86 -7.86
N ILE A 549 -3.14 8.17 -6.81
CA ILE A 549 -2.57 9.51 -6.58
C ILE A 549 -1.77 10.00 -7.78
N ARG A 550 -0.97 9.09 -8.37
CA ARG A 550 -0.06 9.40 -9.46
C ARG A 550 -0.79 9.81 -10.74
N LYS A 551 -2.06 9.43 -10.90
CA LYS A 551 -2.91 9.87 -12.02
C LYS A 551 -3.26 11.35 -11.83
N LYS A 552 -2.68 12.23 -12.66
CA LYS A 552 -2.79 13.70 -12.56
C LYS A 552 -4.20 14.30 -12.75
N TYR A 553 -5.21 13.49 -13.08
CA TYR A 553 -6.54 13.95 -13.50
C TYR A 553 -7.65 13.57 -12.52
N LEU A 554 -7.36 13.60 -11.22
CA LEU A 554 -8.36 13.28 -10.20
C LEU A 554 -9.33 14.44 -9.97
N THR A 555 -10.61 14.10 -9.95
CA THR A 555 -11.68 14.97 -9.45
C THR A 555 -11.48 15.22 -7.95
N ASN A 556 -12.10 16.27 -7.40
CA ASN A 556 -11.93 16.61 -5.99
C ASN A 556 -12.49 15.53 -5.05
N THR A 557 -13.55 14.84 -5.46
CA THR A 557 -14.13 13.71 -4.71
C THR A 557 -13.18 12.52 -4.68
N GLU A 558 -12.65 12.11 -5.84
CA GLU A 558 -11.67 11.01 -5.92
C GLU A 558 -10.41 11.32 -5.09
N LYS A 559 -9.97 12.58 -5.04
CA LYS A 559 -8.81 12.95 -4.19
C LYS A 559 -9.06 12.66 -2.72
N VAL A 560 -10.25 12.94 -2.20
CA VAL A 560 -10.58 12.70 -0.78
C VAL A 560 -10.61 11.20 -0.50
N GLU A 561 -11.20 10.40 -1.39
CA GLU A 561 -11.24 8.94 -1.26
C GLU A 561 -9.85 8.30 -1.30
N ILE A 562 -8.99 8.79 -2.20
CA ILE A 562 -7.59 8.36 -2.29
C ILE A 562 -6.82 8.76 -1.04
N MET A 563 -7.03 9.98 -0.55
CA MET A 563 -6.45 10.48 0.70
C MET A 563 -6.81 9.59 1.89
N PHE A 564 -8.07 9.17 1.97
CA PHE A 564 -8.53 8.21 2.97
C PHE A 564 -7.86 6.85 2.81
N SER A 565 -7.74 6.34 1.59
CA SER A 565 -7.10 5.06 1.28
C SER A 565 -5.61 5.04 1.67
N ILE A 566 -4.86 6.12 1.37
CA ILE A 566 -3.46 6.26 1.81
C ILE A 566 -3.39 6.23 3.33
N SER A 567 -4.22 7.02 4.00
CA SER A 567 -4.24 7.08 5.46
C SER A 567 -4.51 5.70 6.05
N ARG A 568 -5.50 4.98 5.54
CA ARG A 568 -5.81 3.59 5.93
C ARG A 568 -4.58 2.69 5.86
N TYR A 569 -3.87 2.67 4.74
CA TYR A 569 -2.72 1.76 4.59
C TYR A 569 -1.50 2.20 5.41
N LEU A 570 -1.27 3.51 5.59
CA LEU A 570 -0.24 3.98 6.52
C LEU A 570 -0.54 3.56 7.96
N LYS A 571 -1.81 3.65 8.39
CA LYS A 571 -2.27 3.14 9.69
C LYS A 571 -2.04 1.63 9.80
N TYR A 572 -2.36 0.87 8.75
CA TYR A 572 -2.07 -0.56 8.69
C TYR A 572 -0.58 -0.85 8.91
N TRP A 573 0.34 -0.16 8.24
CA TRP A 573 1.78 -0.42 8.38
C TRP A 573 2.31 -0.14 9.79
N ILE A 574 1.76 0.85 10.51
CA ILE A 574 2.06 1.08 11.92
C ILE A 574 1.62 -0.12 12.78
N ILE A 575 0.36 -0.55 12.62
CA ILE A 575 -0.20 -1.68 13.38
C ILE A 575 0.53 -2.99 13.04
N GLN A 576 0.81 -3.23 11.76
CA GLN A 576 1.60 -4.36 11.30
C GLN A 576 2.96 -4.38 11.98
N GLY A 577 3.57 -3.21 12.16
CA GLY A 577 4.81 -3.04 12.89
C GLY A 577 4.76 -3.47 14.33
N LEU A 578 3.85 -2.87 15.08
CA LEU A 578 3.68 -3.14 16.50
C LEU A 578 3.33 -4.60 16.76
N VAL A 579 2.41 -5.16 15.97
CA VAL A 579 2.02 -6.57 16.08
C VAL A 579 3.17 -7.49 15.69
N SER A 580 3.96 -7.16 14.66
CA SER A 580 5.14 -7.96 14.31
C SER A 580 6.21 -7.92 15.40
N SER A 581 6.43 -6.76 16.03
CA SER A 581 7.33 -6.60 17.17
C SER A 581 6.85 -7.44 18.36
N LEU A 582 5.54 -7.43 18.62
CA LEU A 582 4.93 -8.22 19.68
C LEU A 582 5.07 -9.72 19.43
N LEU A 583 4.72 -10.20 18.24
CA LEU A 583 4.86 -11.60 17.84
C LEU A 583 6.32 -12.06 17.87
N SER A 584 7.26 -11.18 17.51
CA SER A 584 8.69 -11.43 17.61
C SER A 584 9.12 -11.63 19.08
N ALA A 585 8.68 -10.73 19.98
CA ALA A 585 8.94 -10.85 21.41
C ALA A 585 8.35 -12.14 22.02
N PHE A 586 7.19 -12.57 21.53
CA PHE A 586 6.53 -13.81 21.97
C PHE A 586 6.95 -15.05 21.18
N THR A 587 7.92 -14.97 20.26
CA THR A 587 8.28 -16.11 19.40
C THR A 587 8.69 -17.33 20.23
N SER A 588 9.47 -17.14 21.30
CA SER A 588 9.87 -18.24 22.19
C SER A 588 8.69 -18.95 22.84
N ILE A 589 7.57 -18.25 23.10
CA ILE A 589 6.35 -18.81 23.69
C ILE A 589 5.48 -19.43 22.58
N LEU A 590 5.33 -18.76 21.44
CA LEU A 590 4.53 -19.22 20.31
C LEU A 590 5.03 -20.54 19.73
N VAL A 591 6.32 -20.85 19.83
CA VAL A 591 6.89 -22.13 19.41
C VAL A 591 6.31 -23.32 20.20
N TRP A 592 5.88 -23.10 21.44
CA TRP A 592 5.28 -24.17 22.28
C TRP A 592 3.79 -24.40 22.00
N ILE A 593 3.11 -23.43 21.39
CA ILE A 593 1.68 -23.51 21.14
C ILE A 593 1.43 -24.23 19.81
N PRO A 594 0.78 -25.40 19.79
CA PRO A 594 0.41 -26.04 18.53
C PRO A 594 -0.52 -25.12 17.74
N LEU A 595 -0.39 -25.10 16.41
CA LEU A 595 -1.15 -24.22 15.52
C LEU A 595 -0.90 -22.71 15.73
N SER A 596 0.19 -22.31 16.39
CA SER A 596 0.55 -20.90 16.55
C SER A 596 0.69 -20.17 15.21
N THR A 597 1.14 -20.86 14.16
CA THR A 597 1.18 -20.34 12.78
C THR A 597 -0.22 -20.01 12.24
N HIS A 598 -1.21 -20.85 12.53
CA HIS A 598 -2.59 -20.66 12.09
C HIS A 598 -3.26 -19.52 12.85
N ILE A 599 -3.01 -19.40 14.15
CA ILE A 599 -3.47 -18.26 14.95
C ILE A 599 -2.83 -16.97 14.45
N THR A 600 -1.53 -17.00 14.12
CA THR A 600 -0.82 -15.86 13.54
C THR A 600 -1.42 -15.46 12.18
N LEU A 601 -1.79 -16.43 11.35
CA LEU A 601 -2.48 -16.18 10.08
C LEU A 601 -3.85 -15.52 10.28
N LEU A 602 -4.66 -16.05 11.21
CA LEU A 602 -5.95 -15.47 11.55
C LEU A 602 -5.82 -14.06 12.11
N LEU A 603 -4.79 -13.80 12.92
CA LEU A 603 -4.47 -12.47 13.43
C LEU A 603 -4.15 -11.50 12.27
N TRP A 604 -3.33 -11.92 11.30
CA TRP A 604 -3.04 -11.09 10.13
C TRP A 604 -4.27 -10.83 9.26
N ALA A 605 -5.11 -11.85 9.04
CA ALA A 605 -6.38 -11.70 8.34
C ALA A 605 -7.34 -10.74 9.08
N TYR A 606 -7.35 -10.80 10.41
CA TYR A 606 -8.17 -9.92 11.26
C TYR A 606 -7.69 -8.47 11.20
N ILE A 607 -6.38 -8.24 11.30
CA ILE A 607 -5.79 -6.89 11.22
C ILE A 607 -6.04 -6.26 9.85
N GLN A 608 -6.00 -7.04 8.76
CA GLN A 608 -6.24 -6.53 7.41
C GLN A 608 -7.62 -5.87 7.23
N ASN A 609 -8.60 -6.22 8.07
CA ASN A 609 -9.92 -5.58 8.07
C ASN A 609 -9.80 -4.09 8.40
N GLU A 610 -10.38 -3.23 7.56
CA GLU A 610 -10.36 -1.79 7.74
C GLU A 610 -10.78 -1.35 9.13
N SER A 611 -11.93 -1.87 9.58
CA SER A 611 -12.56 -1.44 10.83
C SER A 611 -11.67 -1.72 12.04
N VAL A 612 -10.92 -2.82 11.98
CA VAL A 612 -10.02 -3.31 13.02
C VAL A 612 -8.71 -2.51 12.99
N THR A 613 -8.10 -2.33 11.82
CA THR A 613 -6.90 -1.47 11.68
C THR A 613 -7.15 -0.07 12.22
N LEU A 614 -8.29 0.53 11.85
CA LEU A 614 -8.64 1.88 12.33
C LEU A 614 -8.85 1.89 13.85
N GLN A 615 -9.54 0.90 14.42
CA GLN A 615 -9.73 0.81 15.87
C GLN A 615 -8.41 0.66 16.64
N PHE A 616 -7.52 -0.21 16.18
CA PHE A 616 -6.20 -0.38 16.81
C PHE A 616 -5.35 0.88 16.68
N HIS A 617 -5.39 1.56 15.54
CA HIS A 617 -4.69 2.82 15.36
C HIS A 617 -5.25 3.92 16.27
N ASP A 618 -6.57 4.07 16.34
CA ASP A 618 -7.20 5.09 17.19
C ASP A 618 -6.87 4.82 18.68
N ALA A 619 -6.86 3.55 19.11
CA ALA A 619 -6.42 3.17 20.44
C ALA A 619 -4.94 3.51 20.70
N LEU A 620 -4.06 3.20 19.73
CA LEU A 620 -2.64 3.54 19.80
C LEU A 620 -2.43 5.06 19.88
N GLU A 621 -3.14 5.83 19.06
CA GLU A 621 -3.07 7.29 19.03
C GLU A 621 -3.51 7.89 20.36
N CYS A 622 -4.62 7.40 20.94
CA CYS A 622 -5.06 7.79 22.28
C CYS A 622 -3.98 7.49 23.34
N ASP A 623 -3.35 6.32 23.29
CA ASP A 623 -2.28 5.96 24.21
C ASP A 623 -1.06 6.89 24.03
N LEU A 624 -0.62 7.17 22.80
CA LEU A 624 0.50 8.06 22.50
C LEU A 624 0.23 9.51 22.96
N VAL A 625 -1.00 10.01 22.80
CA VAL A 625 -1.41 11.34 23.29
C VAL A 625 -1.46 11.35 24.83
N ALA A 626 -2.02 10.33 25.46
CA ALA A 626 -2.13 10.25 26.92
C ALA A 626 -0.76 10.13 27.61
N PHE A 627 0.20 9.44 26.99
CA PHE A 627 1.60 9.39 27.45
C PHE A 627 2.41 10.64 27.10
N GLY A 628 1.83 11.64 26.43
CA GLY A 628 2.51 12.89 26.05
C GLY A 628 3.56 12.71 24.95
N LEU A 629 3.53 11.60 24.21
CA LEU A 629 4.44 11.33 23.08
C LEU A 629 3.97 12.02 21.79
N LEU A 630 2.67 12.27 21.67
CA LEU A 630 2.06 12.99 20.57
C LEU A 630 1.46 14.31 21.06
N HIS A 631 1.67 15.38 20.31
CA HIS A 631 1.09 16.68 20.67
C HIS A 631 -0.43 16.62 20.56
N ARG A 632 -1.11 17.21 21.53
CA ARG A 632 -2.57 17.20 21.55
C ARG A 632 -3.13 18.31 20.67
N HIS A 633 -4.07 18.02 19.78
CA HIS A 633 -4.85 19.09 19.14
C HIS A 633 -5.87 19.65 20.15
N ASP A 634 -5.81 20.96 20.38
CA ASP A 634 -6.37 21.74 21.51
C ASP A 634 -7.88 21.63 21.85
N ARG A 635 -8.62 20.64 21.32
CA ARG A 635 -10.09 20.58 21.44
C ARG A 635 -10.67 19.35 22.11
N HIS A 636 -9.85 18.42 22.57
CA HIS A 636 -10.35 17.26 23.29
C HIS A 636 -10.15 17.43 24.80
N GLU A 637 -11.17 17.11 25.59
CA GLU A 637 -11.10 17.01 27.06
C GLU A 637 -9.96 16.10 27.48
N ALA A 638 -9.17 16.47 28.51
CA ALA A 638 -8.06 15.68 29.07
C ALA A 638 -8.33 14.17 29.03
N ILE A 639 -7.62 13.46 28.14
CA ILE A 639 -7.68 12.00 28.09
C ILE A 639 -6.92 11.52 29.33
N ASP A 640 -7.63 10.98 30.30
CA ASP A 640 -7.00 10.38 31.48
C ASP A 640 -6.17 9.16 31.03
N VAL A 641 -4.96 9.04 31.57
CA VAL A 641 -4.08 7.88 31.36
C VAL A 641 -4.80 6.59 31.75
N ASN A 642 -5.72 6.64 32.72
CA ASN A 642 -6.52 5.49 33.14
C ASN A 642 -7.50 4.99 32.06
N ASP A 643 -7.87 5.83 31.10
CA ASP A 643 -8.78 5.46 30.01
C ASP A 643 -8.07 4.77 28.83
N THR A 644 -6.74 4.81 28.79
CA THR A 644 -5.92 4.21 27.74
C THR A 644 -6.06 2.69 27.69
N VAL A 645 -5.92 2.11 26.49
CA VAL A 645 -6.03 0.65 26.31
C VAL A 645 -4.87 -0.04 27.00
N THR A 646 -3.66 0.53 26.90
CA THR A 646 -2.47 0.01 27.60
C THR A 646 -2.67 -0.05 29.12
N MET A 647 -3.21 1.00 29.74
CA MET A 647 -3.45 1.01 31.19
C MET A 647 -4.56 0.02 31.57
N LYS A 648 -5.63 -0.10 30.77
CA LYS A 648 -6.69 -1.11 30.99
C LYS A 648 -6.16 -2.55 30.90
N VAL A 649 -5.29 -2.84 29.93
CA VAL A 649 -4.63 -4.15 29.81
C VAL A 649 -3.70 -4.39 31.01
N PHE A 650 -2.90 -3.40 31.41
CA PHE A 650 -2.02 -3.52 32.57
C PHE A 650 -2.80 -3.73 33.87
N GLN A 651 -3.90 -3.02 34.08
CA GLN A 651 -4.81 -3.21 35.22
C GLN A 651 -5.49 -4.58 35.18
N SER A 652 -5.86 -5.07 33.99
CA SER A 652 -6.43 -6.42 33.81
C SER A 652 -5.41 -7.52 34.14
N ILE A 653 -4.14 -7.35 33.73
CA ILE A 653 -3.06 -8.26 34.09
C ILE A 653 -2.78 -8.18 35.59
N LYS A 654 -2.63 -6.97 36.14
CA LYS A 654 -2.36 -6.73 37.56
C LYS A 654 -3.45 -7.32 38.47
N SER A 655 -4.72 -7.25 38.06
CA SER A 655 -5.85 -7.83 38.82
C SER A 655 -5.92 -9.36 38.71
N ARG A 656 -5.35 -9.96 37.66
CA ARG A 656 -5.30 -11.42 37.47
C ARG A 656 -4.05 -12.08 38.03
N VAL A 657 -2.95 -11.35 38.19
CA VAL A 657 -1.76 -11.88 38.85
C VAL A 657 -2.09 -12.06 40.34
N PRO A 658 -2.09 -13.30 40.88
CA PRO A 658 -2.42 -13.54 42.27
C PRO A 658 -1.46 -12.75 43.15
N SER A 659 -1.98 -11.76 43.86
CA SER A 659 -1.26 -10.95 44.83
C SER A 659 -0.99 -11.76 46.11
N ASN A 660 -0.29 -12.90 45.97
CA ASN A 660 0.09 -13.79 47.06
C ASN A 660 1.13 -13.16 48.03
N LEU A 661 1.39 -11.85 47.95
CA LEU A 661 2.33 -11.14 48.82
C LEU A 661 1.68 -10.46 50.03
N SER A 662 0.35 -10.44 50.18
CA SER A 662 -0.30 -9.88 51.38
C SER A 662 -0.51 -10.88 52.52
N ALA A 663 -0.10 -12.14 52.38
CA ALA A 663 -0.40 -13.21 53.34
C ALA A 663 0.57 -13.33 54.54
N HIS A 664 1.45 -12.35 54.81
CA HIS A 664 2.33 -12.43 55.99
C HIS A 664 2.48 -11.19 56.87
N SER A 665 1.62 -10.16 56.74
CA SER A 665 1.47 -9.17 57.82
C SER A 665 0.49 -9.65 58.90
N SER A 666 0.70 -10.88 59.38
CA SER A 666 0.11 -11.40 60.61
C SER A 666 0.97 -10.96 61.80
N THR A 667 1.00 -9.66 62.10
CA THR A 667 1.37 -9.11 63.41
C THR A 667 0.75 -7.73 63.60
N SER A 668 -0.47 -7.69 64.14
CA SER A 668 -0.90 -6.75 65.20
C SER A 668 -2.41 -6.83 65.43
N SER A 669 -2.84 -7.98 65.94
CA SER A 669 -4.15 -8.15 66.59
C SER A 669 -4.15 -7.51 67.98
N LEU A 670 -4.04 -6.17 68.09
CA LEU A 670 -3.99 -5.51 69.42
C LEU A 670 -4.59 -4.10 69.49
N LYS A 671 -5.70 -3.81 68.79
CA LYS A 671 -6.35 -2.48 68.96
C LYS A 671 -7.87 -2.38 69.06
N ASN A 672 -8.63 -3.47 69.20
CA ASN A 672 -10.10 -3.40 69.24
C ASN A 672 -10.75 -4.09 70.46
N ILE A 673 -10.18 -3.98 71.68
CA ILE A 673 -10.84 -4.42 72.93
C ILE A 673 -10.96 -3.27 73.96
N ALA A 674 -11.08 -2.02 73.54
CA ALA A 674 -11.34 -0.93 74.49
C ALA A 674 -12.36 0.07 73.94
N LYS A 675 -13.60 -0.11 74.39
CA LYS A 675 -14.76 0.83 74.46
C LYS A 675 -16.00 0.28 73.78
N LYS A 676 -16.69 -0.62 74.49
CA LYS A 676 -18.14 -0.76 74.35
C LYS A 676 -18.72 -1.23 75.68
N GLU A 677 -18.85 -0.30 76.61
CA GLU A 677 -19.69 -0.47 77.80
C GLU A 677 -20.09 0.91 78.33
N LYS A 678 -21.29 1.35 77.97
CA LYS A 678 -22.26 1.93 78.89
C LYS A 678 -23.58 2.19 78.16
N ASP A 679 -24.54 1.33 78.50
CA ASP A 679 -25.95 1.64 78.56
C ASP A 679 -26.17 2.97 79.29
N ASP A 680 -27.06 3.83 78.78
CA ASP A 680 -28.43 3.89 79.30
C ASP A 680 -29.32 4.83 78.47
N LYS A 681 -30.52 4.31 78.24
CA LYS A 681 -31.75 4.94 77.69
C LYS A 681 -32.31 5.96 78.74
N PRO A 682 -33.48 6.65 78.56
CA PRO A 682 -34.41 6.67 77.42
C PRO A 682 -35.07 8.06 77.09
N GLN A 683 -35.88 8.02 76.02
CA GLN A 683 -37.26 8.55 75.91
C GLN A 683 -37.58 9.99 75.46
N ASN A 684 -38.63 10.01 74.63
CA ASN A 684 -39.59 11.05 74.23
C ASN A 684 -39.34 11.58 72.81
N ASP A 685 -40.20 11.25 71.83
CA ASP A 685 -41.55 11.83 71.56
C ASP A 685 -41.39 13.34 71.27
N GLU A 686 -41.92 13.98 70.24
CA GLU A 686 -43.01 13.76 69.29
C GLU A 686 -42.97 14.97 68.30
N ILE A 687 -43.50 14.80 67.09
CA ILE A 687 -44.35 15.76 66.33
C ILE A 687 -43.77 17.03 65.63
N ASP A 688 -44.30 17.20 64.39
CA ASP A 688 -44.54 18.40 63.54
C ASP A 688 -43.37 19.30 63.11
N ALA A 689 -43.13 19.56 61.82
CA ALA A 689 -43.94 20.13 60.72
C ALA A 689 -43.64 21.63 60.53
N GLY A 690 -43.52 22.03 59.26
CA GLY A 690 -43.84 23.39 58.82
C GLY A 690 -42.68 24.36 58.65
N ASP A 691 -42.48 24.73 57.39
CA ASP A 691 -42.34 26.12 56.90
C ASP A 691 -41.00 26.89 57.02
N GLU A 692 -40.42 27.09 55.82
CA GLU A 692 -39.74 28.31 55.33
C GLU A 692 -40.54 29.61 55.63
N PRO A 693 -40.03 30.81 55.27
CA PRO A 693 -38.69 31.38 55.44
C PRO A 693 -38.78 32.79 56.06
N THR A 694 -37.68 33.42 56.45
CA THR A 694 -37.60 34.90 56.41
C THR A 694 -36.17 35.42 56.44
N ASP A 695 -35.95 36.40 55.56
CA ASP A 695 -34.79 37.26 55.43
C ASP A 695 -34.40 37.97 56.73
N GLU A 696 -33.11 38.28 56.91
CA GLU A 696 -32.65 39.68 56.92
C GLU A 696 -31.13 39.83 57.12
N MET A 697 -30.62 40.87 56.46
CA MET A 697 -29.26 41.39 56.44
C MET A 697 -28.73 41.89 57.81
N LYS A 698 -27.41 41.79 58.02
CA LYS A 698 -26.44 42.89 58.29
C LYS A 698 -25.14 42.31 58.86
N MET A 699 -23.99 42.49 58.21
CA MET A 699 -23.10 43.66 58.21
C MET A 699 -22.14 43.69 59.43
N GLU A 700 -20.86 43.81 59.08
CA GLU A 700 -19.74 44.41 59.83
C GLU A 700 -18.91 43.64 60.88
N SER A 701 -17.66 43.40 60.47
CA SER A 701 -16.39 43.84 61.08
C SER A 701 -16.05 43.51 62.55
N LYS A 702 -14.96 42.78 62.76
CA LYS A 702 -13.66 43.32 63.23
C LYS A 702 -12.61 42.23 63.48
N ASP A 703 -11.38 42.67 63.28
CA ASP A 703 -10.09 41.99 63.41
C ASP A 703 -9.81 41.34 64.78
N VAL A 704 -8.83 40.41 64.83
CA VAL A 704 -7.60 40.50 65.67
C VAL A 704 -6.72 39.24 65.49
N VAL A 705 -5.57 39.45 64.83
CA VAL A 705 -4.18 39.07 65.17
C VAL A 705 -3.85 37.72 65.83
N GLN A 706 -2.99 36.93 65.14
CA GLN A 706 -1.65 36.44 65.57
C GLN A 706 -1.05 35.61 64.41
N ASN A 707 -0.17 36.15 63.55
CA ASN A 707 1.26 36.46 63.73
C ASN A 707 2.16 35.24 64.07
N LYS A 708 2.91 34.75 63.07
CA LYS A 708 4.33 34.41 63.26
C LYS A 708 5.09 34.36 61.92
N ASN A 709 5.97 35.34 61.79
CA ASN A 709 7.03 35.50 60.79
C ASN A 709 8.08 34.38 60.85
N THR A 710 8.71 34.11 59.72
CA THR A 710 10.16 34.34 59.46
C THR A 710 10.40 33.93 57.99
N GLU A 711 10.54 34.83 57.02
CA GLU A 711 11.60 35.84 56.81
C GLU A 711 12.99 35.21 56.58
N SER A 712 13.39 35.17 55.30
CA SER A 712 14.74 35.54 54.87
C SER A 712 14.65 35.98 53.41
N ASP A 713 14.39 37.27 53.29
CA ASP A 713 14.49 38.11 52.11
C ASP A 713 15.94 38.24 51.58
N LEU A 714 16.00 39.02 50.49
CA LEU A 714 17.10 39.86 49.99
C LEU A 714 17.91 39.28 48.81
N GLU A 715 18.04 39.97 47.67
CA GLU A 715 17.49 41.28 47.27
C GLU A 715 17.79 41.52 45.77
N ARG A 716 16.86 42.23 45.08
CA ARG A 716 17.02 43.44 44.23
C ARG A 716 18.15 43.53 43.18
N HIS A 717 18.04 44.24 42.06
CA HIS A 717 17.18 45.34 41.58
C HIS A 717 17.27 45.32 40.02
N GLU A 718 16.17 45.53 39.29
CA GLU A 718 15.85 46.72 38.46
C GLU A 718 16.90 47.22 37.44
N GLY A 719 16.41 47.60 36.25
CA GLY A 719 17.05 48.67 35.46
C GLY A 719 17.26 48.40 33.97
N GLU A 720 16.18 48.54 33.18
CA GLU A 720 16.02 49.52 32.10
C GLU A 720 17.18 49.94 31.13
N VAL A 721 16.79 50.14 29.86
CA VAL A 721 17.31 51.06 28.81
C VAL A 721 18.43 50.61 27.82
N ASN A 722 18.01 50.57 26.55
CA ASN A 722 18.59 50.99 25.25
C ASN A 722 20.11 51.02 24.91
N ASP A 723 20.29 50.78 23.61
CA ASP A 723 21.18 51.41 22.63
C ASP A 723 22.58 50.83 22.29
N ALA A 724 22.64 50.43 21.01
CA ALA A 724 23.60 50.87 19.99
C ALA A 724 24.99 50.20 19.84
N ASN A 725 25.28 49.95 18.54
CA ASN A 725 26.58 50.09 17.85
C ASN A 725 27.69 49.05 18.13
N HIS A 726 28.66 48.71 17.27
CA HIS A 726 29.02 48.95 15.84
C HIS A 726 30.46 48.34 15.67
N ILE A 727 30.90 48.05 14.42
CA ILE A 727 32.32 47.96 13.93
C ILE A 727 33.11 46.66 14.28
N ASP A 728 33.98 45.99 13.49
CA ASP A 728 34.76 46.17 12.23
C ASP A 728 35.04 44.74 11.66
N SER A 729 35.10 44.42 10.36
CA SER A 729 36.02 44.78 9.26
C SER A 729 37.32 43.95 9.15
N MET A 730 37.64 43.63 7.88
CA MET A 730 38.96 43.43 7.25
C MET A 730 39.64 42.03 7.27
N LYS A 731 39.76 41.35 6.11
CA LYS A 731 40.86 41.55 5.13
C LYS A 731 40.88 40.55 3.94
N ASP A 732 41.05 41.17 2.77
CA ASP A 732 41.59 40.77 1.46
C ASP A 732 42.48 39.51 1.31
N GLU A 733 42.35 38.84 0.16
CA GLU A 733 43.44 38.69 -0.84
C GLU A 733 42.93 38.08 -2.16
N LYS A 734 43.14 38.79 -3.28
CA LYS A 734 42.87 38.33 -4.65
C LYS A 734 44.07 38.73 -5.51
N MET A 735 44.86 37.74 -5.94
CA MET A 735 45.95 37.94 -6.90
C MET A 735 45.51 37.60 -8.33
N MET A 736 45.84 38.53 -9.24
CA MET A 736 45.86 38.41 -10.70
C MET A 736 46.97 37.45 -11.17
N SER A 737 46.78 36.83 -12.33
CA SER A 737 47.78 36.90 -13.41
C SER A 737 47.11 36.68 -14.77
N ASP A 738 47.33 37.65 -15.66
CA ASP A 738 47.01 37.64 -17.08
C ASP A 738 48.11 36.93 -17.89
N SER A 739 47.77 36.38 -19.06
CA SER A 739 48.62 36.47 -20.28
C SER A 739 47.90 35.95 -21.53
N GLU A 740 47.43 36.92 -22.32
CA GLU A 740 47.61 37.13 -23.77
C GLU A 740 47.59 36.01 -24.83
N MET A 741 46.77 36.31 -25.86
CA MET A 741 46.97 36.23 -27.32
C MET A 741 47.30 34.90 -28.02
N LYS A 742 46.44 34.51 -28.98
CA LYS A 742 46.66 34.75 -30.43
C LYS A 742 45.52 34.17 -31.29
N ASN A 743 44.89 35.05 -32.07
CA ASN A 743 44.14 34.71 -33.28
C ASN A 743 45.16 34.44 -34.40
N GLU A 744 44.98 33.35 -35.15
CA GLU A 744 45.46 33.22 -36.54
C GLU A 744 44.72 32.05 -37.24
N HIS A 745 43.99 32.38 -38.31
CA HIS A 745 43.68 31.50 -39.45
C HIS A 745 44.97 31.33 -40.29
N PRO A 746 45.22 30.24 -41.05
CA PRO A 746 44.50 30.03 -42.34
C PRO A 746 44.39 28.59 -42.89
N LEU A 747 43.55 28.47 -43.93
CA LEU A 747 43.56 27.60 -45.13
C LEU A 747 44.37 26.28 -45.18
N THR A 748 43.68 25.20 -45.60
CA THR A 748 44.02 24.29 -46.73
C THR A 748 42.88 23.24 -46.85
N ALA A 749 42.02 23.28 -47.86
CA ALA A 749 42.18 22.70 -49.20
C ALA A 749 42.55 21.21 -49.21
N LEU A 750 41.59 20.32 -49.47
CA LEU A 750 41.72 19.30 -50.53
C LEU A 750 40.39 18.59 -50.81
N ASP A 751 39.75 19.07 -51.86
CA ASP A 751 38.82 18.30 -52.68
C ASP A 751 39.65 17.41 -53.63
N LYS A 752 39.39 16.10 -53.61
CA LYS A 752 39.69 15.19 -54.74
C LYS A 752 38.98 13.85 -54.57
N LYS A 753 38.06 13.65 -55.51
CA LYS A 753 37.86 12.45 -56.34
C LYS A 753 37.02 11.29 -55.83
N ASN A 754 36.04 11.01 -56.70
CA ASN A 754 35.45 9.73 -57.11
C ASN A 754 34.40 9.20 -56.11
N GLN A 755 33.09 9.26 -56.42
CA GLN A 755 32.42 8.60 -57.55
C GLN A 755 31.01 9.19 -57.77
#